data_AF-A0AAD1WVC6-F1
#
_entry.id   AF-A0AAD1WVC6-F1
#
_cell.length_a   1.000
_cell.length_b   1.000
_cell.length_c   1.000
_cell.angle_alpha   90.00
_cell.angle_beta   90.00
_cell.angle_gamma   90.00
#
_symmetry.space_group_name_H-M   'P 1'
#
loop_
_entity.id
_entity.type
_entity.pdbx_description
1 polymer ?
#
loop_
_entity_poly.entity_id
_entity_poly.type
_entity_poly.pdbx_seq_one_letter_code
_entity_poly.pdbx_strand_id
1 'polypeptide(L)'
;MQYISLLAHAQGRDFLFDDCGRGFTVLPVEDPEAPVECLTCNLDSLLATMRYQLCPGSPSGVWICSTDMVLTLPSNPRIEWAQFRGARVISLPGTPEYAKKHGVYLADERGSVRDIIYCGSEEKIENCMLGDHKVPLVSGIVFLSAETAERFLSTLALPPLDGCTYQGLDSGAEPLELSLFLDVLMSMAQDVNQENFLHGAPTSPKLADRLQGARAVLWKELHDLPLTMVYIPDGHYEYLTTDPQEHIQNLVKAASHGPHCSKMAHSYATHPLLVENGSSVVNSYLDGQVQVNSGSVIQNCHLQGPLDVGRGCLLTGIDQMGALALQGHRLSNVILQAHPVRIQNLSLMVYSLLGTEDQLQDTESSGSATYLNRPWDEFFYRTGICEGDLWGLGTPSEERSLLSAPLFPVLHPCEVLGVGDVLWFLGPGSRDHLKRWRSSWRVSWQQLRQHRDQERALKNRREVFFKQAREKLQKSLLGRKERSLLPIIRSAVQEGSQDLLLITLDHVASVAEDLGIAARALACIADLLGVMAGGEGGLRSGPAANKAWASSYQLLEKGLIADGVKQLATEREKWLSRPALLLRAARHYEGAEQILIRRAVMSSSQFVSIEEKALPAMGVWVNAECPARIDISGGWSDTPPITYEHGGAVVNVAVLVDGQRPIGARVRRIPKAEIHLCSDSGPQGTQLHTELTCVSLADLQDYCQPQAPGALLKAAFICSGTVSVTSQKSLQEQLSMAYGGGFELHTWSYLPHGSGLGTSSILAGAVMAVLYEVSGRAVDAESLIHAVLYLEQVLTTGGGWQDQVGGLIPGVKIGRSAPQLPLRVRVDEIQLPEGFLQTLNQHLLLVYTGKTRLARNLLQDVLRNWYARLPDIVQNTDALVNNAELCAEAFRTGNMLLLGCCLNKYWCQKKCMAPGCEPLTVRRIMDTLEPLVYGQSLAGAGGGGFLYILTKEKRQRNVLQRLLENTHGLERCSVHDVEIDTRKFTVWREEGSDTGNNG
;
A
#
# COMPACT_ATOMS: atom_id res chain seq x y z
N MET A 1 17.05 18.16 12.92
CA MET A 1 17.43 16.75 13.17
C MET A 1 18.32 16.74 14.41
N GLN A 2 17.78 16.35 15.57
CA GLN A 2 18.61 16.02 16.72
C GLN A 2 19.21 14.63 16.46
N TYR A 3 20.53 14.50 16.55
CA TYR A 3 21.19 13.20 16.45
C TYR A 3 20.85 12.40 17.71
N ILE A 4 19.93 11.43 17.58
CA ILE A 4 19.61 10.48 18.65
C ILE A 4 20.59 9.31 18.50
N SER A 5 21.50 9.17 19.47
CA SER A 5 22.32 7.97 19.60
C SER A 5 21.55 6.96 20.45
N LEU A 6 21.07 5.89 19.80
CA LEU A 6 20.43 4.77 20.45
C LEU A 6 21.42 3.61 20.58
N LEU A 7 21.68 3.17 21.81
CA LEU A 7 22.40 1.93 22.11
C LEU A 7 21.36 0.85 22.45
N ALA A 8 21.12 -0.05 21.51
CA ALA A 8 20.34 -1.26 21.77
C ALA A 8 21.27 -2.34 22.32
N HIS A 9 21.02 -2.77 23.56
CA HIS A 9 21.79 -3.88 24.15
C HIS A 9 21.17 -5.20 23.70
N ALA A 10 21.91 -5.96 22.87
CA ALA A 10 21.49 -7.26 22.37
C ALA A 10 22.12 -8.45 23.14
N GLN A 11 23.07 -8.19 24.05
CA GLN A 11 23.62 -9.22 24.94
C GLN A 11 22.70 -9.44 26.16
N GLY A 12 21.43 -9.71 25.91
CA GLY A 12 20.51 -10.24 26.92
C GLY A 12 20.74 -11.74 27.13
N ARG A 13 20.20 -12.30 28.22
CA ARG A 13 20.25 -13.73 28.52
C ARG A 13 19.77 -14.56 27.32
N ASP A 14 20.39 -15.73 27.12
CA ASP A 14 20.10 -16.64 26.00
C ASP A 14 18.59 -16.87 25.76
N PHE A 15 18.18 -16.87 24.49
CA PHE A 15 16.79 -17.07 24.09
C PHE A 15 16.63 -18.30 23.20
N LEU A 16 15.83 -19.26 23.67
CA LEU A 16 15.68 -20.57 23.05
C LEU A 16 14.68 -20.59 21.90
N PHE A 17 13.63 -19.76 21.99
CA PHE A 17 12.50 -19.81 21.07
C PHE A 17 12.78 -19.15 19.71
N ASP A 18 13.89 -18.42 19.57
CA ASP A 18 14.35 -17.84 18.31
C ASP A 18 15.88 -17.95 18.15
N ASP A 19 16.34 -18.45 17.00
CA ASP A 19 17.77 -18.66 16.70
C ASP A 19 18.57 -17.35 16.54
N CYS A 20 17.89 -16.26 16.22
CA CYS A 20 18.45 -14.92 16.04
C CYS A 20 18.32 -14.08 17.32
N GLY A 21 17.69 -14.61 18.38
CA GLY A 21 17.54 -13.94 19.66
C GLY A 21 16.28 -13.06 19.77
N ARG A 22 16.14 -12.39 20.93
CA ARG A 22 14.91 -11.66 21.31
C ARG A 22 14.60 -10.48 20.39
N GLY A 23 15.62 -9.72 19.99
CA GLY A 23 15.46 -8.58 19.08
C GLY A 23 14.85 -8.97 17.74
N PHE A 24 15.17 -10.16 17.23
CA PHE A 24 14.69 -10.64 15.92
C PHE A 24 13.48 -11.57 16.02
N THR A 25 12.90 -11.72 17.21
CA THR A 25 11.63 -12.46 17.39
C THR A 25 10.54 -11.74 16.61
N VAL A 26 9.92 -12.45 15.67
CA VAL A 26 8.91 -11.87 14.77
C VAL A 26 7.59 -11.71 15.52
N LEU A 27 6.96 -10.54 15.37
CA LEU A 27 5.70 -10.19 15.99
C LEU A 27 4.53 -10.37 15.01
N PRO A 28 3.30 -10.65 15.50
CA PRO A 28 2.12 -10.85 14.66
C PRO A 28 1.51 -9.53 14.16
N VAL A 29 2.32 -8.68 13.54
CA VAL A 29 1.94 -7.36 13.04
C VAL A 29 2.02 -7.35 11.51
N GLU A 30 0.99 -6.82 10.85
CA GLU A 30 0.96 -6.57 9.40
C GLU A 30 0.30 -5.20 9.17
N ASP A 31 1.11 -4.17 8.94
CA ASP A 31 0.64 -2.80 8.71
C ASP A 31 0.34 -2.56 7.21
N PRO A 32 -0.93 -2.40 6.80
CA PRO A 32 -1.28 -2.15 5.41
C PRO A 32 -0.95 -0.73 4.92
N GLU A 33 -0.69 0.22 5.83
CA GLU A 33 -0.36 1.61 5.50
C GLU A 33 1.15 1.84 5.39
N ALA A 34 1.96 0.86 5.79
CA ALA A 34 3.40 0.94 5.72
C ALA A 34 3.89 1.20 4.29
N PRO A 35 4.90 2.06 4.09
CA PRO A 35 5.43 2.36 2.77
C PRO A 35 6.13 1.15 2.12
N VAL A 36 6.59 0.20 2.93
CA VAL A 36 7.23 -1.07 2.54
C VAL A 36 6.63 -2.16 3.42
N GLU A 37 6.26 -3.29 2.82
CA GLU A 37 5.79 -4.45 3.58
C GLU A 37 6.99 -5.27 4.06
N CYS A 38 7.16 -5.45 5.37
CA CYS A 38 8.26 -6.24 5.93
C CYS A 38 7.82 -6.97 7.21
N LEU A 39 8.59 -8.00 7.58
CA LEU A 39 8.43 -8.64 8.88
C LEU A 39 8.76 -7.65 9.99
N THR A 40 7.85 -7.50 10.94
CA THR A 40 8.10 -6.69 12.14
C THR A 40 8.68 -7.57 13.23
N CYS A 41 9.89 -7.28 13.68
CA CYS A 41 10.48 -7.93 14.85
C CYS A 41 10.40 -7.04 16.11
N ASN A 42 10.75 -7.60 17.27
CA ASN A 42 10.74 -6.85 18.53
C ASN A 42 11.64 -5.59 18.47
N LEU A 43 12.79 -5.67 17.79
CA LEU A 43 13.67 -4.53 17.60
C LEU A 43 12.97 -3.41 16.81
N ASP A 44 12.24 -3.74 15.73
CA ASP A 44 11.52 -2.74 14.94
C ASP A 44 10.42 -2.05 15.77
N SER A 45 9.68 -2.84 16.56
CA SER A 45 8.65 -2.34 17.47
C SER A 45 9.23 -1.39 18.53
N LEU A 46 10.38 -1.77 19.12
CA LEU A 46 11.11 -0.93 20.06
C LEU A 46 11.58 0.38 19.39
N LEU A 47 12.18 0.31 18.20
CA LEU A 47 12.65 1.49 17.47
C LEU A 47 11.50 2.45 17.13
N ALA A 48 10.35 1.92 16.71
CA ALA A 48 9.15 2.72 16.44
C ALA A 48 8.63 3.41 17.72
N THR A 49 8.54 2.66 18.82
CA THR A 49 8.16 3.16 20.16
C THR A 49 9.09 4.30 20.60
N MET A 50 10.41 4.08 20.51
CA MET A 50 11.41 5.09 20.84
C MET A 50 11.23 6.35 19.99
N ARG A 51 11.17 6.19 18.66
CA ARG A 51 11.12 7.31 17.71
C ARG A 51 9.87 8.16 17.86
N TYR A 52 8.70 7.55 17.97
CA TYR A 52 7.42 8.25 17.87
C TYR A 52 6.78 8.57 19.21
N GLN A 53 7.13 7.88 20.30
CA GLN A 53 6.47 8.04 21.60
C GLN A 53 7.40 8.55 22.71
N LEU A 54 8.62 8.01 22.84
CA LEU A 54 9.51 8.32 23.98
C LEU A 54 10.53 9.44 23.71
N CYS A 55 11.19 9.42 22.55
CA CYS A 55 12.21 10.41 22.18
C CYS A 55 11.69 11.84 21.95
N PRO A 56 10.45 12.08 21.46
CA PRO A 56 9.98 13.43 21.21
C PRO A 56 10.13 14.35 22.43
N GLY A 57 10.86 15.47 22.25
CA GLY A 57 11.10 16.46 23.31
C GLY A 57 12.34 16.21 24.18
N SER A 58 13.01 15.06 24.07
CA SER A 58 14.25 14.78 24.82
C SER A 58 15.42 15.68 24.40
N PRO A 59 16.34 16.04 25.33
CA PRO A 59 17.55 16.80 25.00
C PRO A 59 18.60 15.88 24.33
N SER A 60 19.72 16.45 23.90
CA SER A 60 20.85 15.66 23.40
C SER A 60 21.37 14.72 24.49
N GLY A 61 21.53 13.44 24.15
CA GLY A 61 21.94 12.39 25.08
C GLY A 61 21.92 11.01 24.43
N VAL A 62 21.98 9.99 25.27
CA VAL A 62 22.06 8.58 24.85
C VAL A 62 20.88 7.82 25.42
N TRP A 63 20.13 7.13 24.55
CA TRP A 63 19.11 6.18 24.96
C TRP A 63 19.70 4.78 24.99
N ILE A 64 19.51 4.08 26.10
CA ILE A 64 19.86 2.67 26.30
C ILE A 64 18.56 1.89 26.41
N CYS A 65 18.38 0.89 25.54
CA CYS A 65 17.16 0.09 25.50
C CYS A 65 17.49 -1.40 25.42
N SER A 66 16.64 -2.22 26.04
CA SER A 66 16.71 -3.68 25.94
C SER A 66 15.67 -4.23 24.97
N THR A 67 16.02 -5.31 24.28
CA THR A 67 15.08 -6.12 23.47
C THR A 67 14.47 -7.28 24.26
N ASP A 68 14.65 -7.29 25.59
CA ASP A 68 14.14 -8.33 26.47
C ASP A 68 12.64 -8.29 26.70
N MET A 69 11.98 -7.20 26.31
CA MET A 69 10.55 -7.03 26.44
C MET A 69 9.92 -6.51 25.15
N VAL A 70 8.62 -6.73 25.02
CA VAL A 70 7.73 -6.04 24.10
C VAL A 70 7.03 -4.93 24.88
N LEU A 71 7.00 -3.73 24.31
CA LEU A 71 6.45 -2.54 24.94
C LEU A 71 5.22 -2.05 24.19
N THR A 72 4.20 -1.62 24.92
CA THR A 72 3.06 -0.89 24.35
C THR A 72 2.81 0.36 25.18
N LEU A 73 2.85 1.53 24.56
CA LEU A 73 2.69 2.82 25.24
C LEU A 73 1.57 3.64 24.61
N PRO A 74 0.97 4.57 25.36
CA PRO A 74 0.05 5.56 24.80
C PRO A 74 0.76 6.46 23.76
N SER A 75 -0.01 7.01 22.81
CA SER A 75 0.53 7.80 21.70
C SER A 75 1.33 9.04 22.13
N ASN A 76 1.05 9.59 23.32
CA ASN A 76 1.83 10.67 23.90
C ASN A 76 1.98 10.44 25.42
N PRO A 77 3.10 9.86 25.87
CA PRO A 77 3.35 9.63 27.29
C PRO A 77 3.68 10.90 28.09
N ARG A 78 3.77 12.08 27.44
CA ARG A 78 3.99 13.41 28.06
C ARG A 78 5.19 13.47 29.02
N ILE A 79 6.38 13.16 28.51
CA ILE A 79 7.62 13.20 29.31
C ILE A 79 8.16 14.64 29.39
N GLU A 80 8.37 15.16 30.60
CA GLU A 80 8.90 16.51 30.83
C GLU A 80 10.43 16.55 30.86
N TRP A 81 11.05 17.26 29.93
CA TRP A 81 12.51 17.31 29.75
C TRP A 81 13.16 18.65 30.11
N ALA A 82 12.40 19.61 30.65
CA ALA A 82 12.91 20.95 30.95
C ALA A 82 14.06 20.89 31.97
N GLN A 83 15.22 21.47 31.60
CA GLN A 83 16.44 21.54 32.43
C GLN A 83 16.95 20.18 32.95
N PHE A 84 16.61 19.09 32.26
CA PHE A 84 16.99 17.75 32.67
C PHE A 84 18.52 17.53 32.66
N ARG A 85 19.04 16.88 33.72
CA ARG A 85 20.41 16.37 33.86
C ARG A 85 20.39 14.99 34.51
N GLY A 86 21.48 14.23 34.38
CA GLY A 86 21.61 12.91 34.99
C GLY A 86 21.08 11.78 34.12
N ALA A 87 20.56 10.74 34.78
CA ALA A 87 19.91 9.59 34.16
C ALA A 87 18.40 9.58 34.44
N ARG A 88 17.64 9.10 33.46
CA ARG A 88 16.20 8.93 33.57
C ARG A 88 15.78 7.54 33.11
N VAL A 89 15.08 6.83 33.98
CA VAL A 89 14.51 5.52 33.68
C VAL A 89 13.04 5.66 33.31
N ILE A 90 12.60 4.87 32.35
CA ILE A 90 11.16 4.72 32.07
C ILE A 90 10.66 3.52 32.87
N SER A 91 9.48 3.63 33.45
CA SER A 91 8.85 2.56 34.22
C SER A 91 7.39 2.38 33.83
N LEU A 92 6.93 1.13 33.92
CA LEU A 92 5.62 0.67 33.49
C LEU A 92 4.93 -0.10 34.62
N PRO A 93 3.59 -0.12 34.66
CA PRO A 93 2.81 -0.78 35.70
C PRO A 93 3.03 -2.29 35.70
N GLY A 94 3.35 -2.84 36.87
CA GLY A 94 3.33 -4.28 37.17
C GLY A 94 2.36 -4.62 38.30
N THR A 95 1.87 -5.85 38.33
CA THR A 95 1.25 -6.37 39.55
C THR A 95 2.35 -6.76 40.55
N PRO A 96 2.10 -6.68 41.87
CA PRO A 96 3.06 -7.14 42.88
C PRO A 96 3.48 -8.60 42.67
N GLU A 97 2.54 -9.46 42.28
CA GLU A 97 2.81 -10.88 41.99
C GLU A 97 3.76 -11.06 40.79
N TYR A 98 3.53 -10.32 39.70
CA TYR A 98 4.43 -10.33 38.56
C TYR A 98 5.82 -9.79 38.95
N ALA A 99 5.86 -8.70 39.71
CA ALA A 99 7.08 -8.05 40.15
C ALA A 99 8.01 -8.92 41.02
N LYS A 100 7.51 -9.99 41.66
CA LYS A 100 8.36 -10.96 42.40
C LYS A 100 9.47 -11.56 41.54
N LYS A 101 9.26 -11.64 40.21
CA LYS A 101 10.22 -12.16 39.23
C LYS A 101 10.97 -11.06 38.46
N HIS A 102 10.74 -9.79 38.77
CA HIS A 102 11.29 -8.63 38.06
C HIS A 102 11.94 -7.63 39.02
N GLY A 103 12.60 -6.61 38.46
CA GLY A 103 13.04 -5.45 39.23
C GLY A 103 11.92 -4.42 39.37
N VAL A 104 11.87 -3.71 40.50
CA VAL A 104 10.99 -2.55 40.74
C VAL A 104 11.80 -1.35 41.21
N TYR A 105 11.37 -0.15 40.83
CA TYR A 105 11.94 1.09 41.35
C TYR A 105 11.24 1.52 42.64
N LEU A 106 12.00 2.01 43.60
CA LEU A 106 11.47 2.82 44.69
C LEU A 106 11.77 4.28 44.38
N ALA A 107 10.74 5.12 44.26
CA ALA A 107 10.91 6.54 43.95
C ALA A 107 10.11 7.43 44.90
N ASP A 108 10.53 8.68 45.06
CA ASP A 108 9.79 9.69 45.83
C ASP A 108 8.67 10.35 45.01
N GLU A 109 7.90 11.24 45.64
CA GLU A 109 6.80 11.97 45.00
C GLU A 109 7.22 12.84 43.81
N ARG A 110 8.51 13.19 43.71
CA ARG A 110 9.08 13.98 42.61
C ARG A 110 9.68 13.09 41.50
N GLY A 111 9.61 11.77 41.66
CA GLY A 111 10.17 10.79 40.74
C GLY A 111 11.67 10.61 40.87
N SER A 112 12.32 11.07 41.94
CA SER A 112 13.72 10.72 42.21
C SER A 112 13.83 9.28 42.70
N VAL A 113 14.73 8.49 42.10
CA VAL A 113 14.89 7.08 42.43
C VAL A 113 15.70 6.95 43.73
N ARG A 114 15.09 6.31 44.73
CA ARG A 114 15.66 6.04 46.04
C ARG A 114 16.40 4.71 46.08
N ASP A 115 15.81 3.67 45.50
CA ASP A 115 16.39 2.32 45.47
C ASP A 115 15.89 1.53 44.25
N ILE A 116 16.59 0.45 43.89
CA ILE A 116 16.21 -0.50 42.84
C ILE A 116 16.12 -1.89 43.48
N ILE A 117 14.93 -2.46 43.55
CA ILE A 117 14.71 -3.74 44.24
C ILE A 117 14.56 -4.85 43.20
N TYR A 118 15.47 -5.83 43.20
CA TYR A 118 15.42 -6.98 42.29
C TYR A 118 15.08 -8.26 43.05
N CYS A 119 14.00 -8.96 42.64
CA CYS A 119 13.47 -10.15 43.33
C CYS A 119 13.30 -9.94 44.85
N GLY A 120 12.75 -8.79 45.25
CA GLY A 120 12.55 -8.44 46.66
C GLY A 120 11.49 -9.29 47.36
N SER A 121 11.47 -9.23 48.70
CA SER A 121 10.35 -9.78 49.47
C SER A 121 9.04 -9.06 49.13
N GLU A 122 7.91 -9.74 49.33
CA GLU A 122 6.58 -9.18 49.06
C GLU A 122 6.37 -7.83 49.75
N GLU A 123 6.76 -7.71 51.02
CA GLU A 123 6.73 -6.46 51.78
C GLU A 123 7.54 -5.32 51.12
N LYS A 124 8.72 -5.61 50.57
CA LYS A 124 9.55 -4.61 49.87
C LYS A 124 8.93 -4.16 48.56
N ILE A 125 8.30 -5.08 47.83
CA ILE A 125 7.61 -4.79 46.56
C ILE A 125 6.35 -3.96 46.82
N GLU A 126 5.58 -4.31 47.87
CA GLU A 126 4.39 -3.56 48.28
C GLU A 126 4.72 -2.12 48.69
N ASN A 127 5.87 -1.88 49.32
CA ASN A 127 6.34 -0.54 49.65
C ASN A 127 6.66 0.34 48.43
N CYS A 128 6.83 -0.25 47.23
CA CYS A 128 7.01 0.48 45.98
C CYS A 128 5.69 0.80 45.26
N MET A 129 4.54 0.43 45.83
CA MET A 129 3.24 0.59 45.18
C MET A 129 2.85 2.07 45.02
N LEU A 130 2.37 2.42 43.83
CA LEU A 130 1.89 3.75 43.50
C LEU A 130 0.36 3.85 43.70
N GLY A 131 -0.19 5.05 43.53
CA GLY A 131 -1.61 5.35 43.80
C GLY A 131 -2.62 4.58 42.93
N ASP A 132 -2.17 3.85 41.91
CA ASP A 132 -2.97 2.99 41.03
C ASP A 132 -2.95 1.50 41.44
N HIS A 133 -2.39 1.18 42.61
CA HIS A 133 -2.19 -0.18 43.11
C HIS A 133 -1.27 -1.05 42.22
N LYS A 134 -0.40 -0.42 41.44
CA LYS A 134 0.64 -1.07 40.66
C LYS A 134 2.02 -0.70 41.18
N VAL A 135 3.01 -1.48 40.78
CA VAL A 135 4.41 -1.23 41.10
C VAL A 135 5.18 -0.81 39.85
N PRO A 136 6.13 0.13 39.95
CA PRO A 136 6.90 0.62 38.82
C PRO A 136 8.00 -0.38 38.44
N LEU A 137 7.75 -1.18 37.40
CA LEU A 137 8.70 -2.18 36.91
C LEU A 137 9.93 -1.55 36.28
N VAL A 138 11.07 -2.22 36.42
CA VAL A 138 12.30 -1.93 35.68
C VAL A 138 12.09 -2.31 34.21
N SER A 139 11.83 -1.31 33.36
CA SER A 139 11.40 -1.53 31.98
C SER A 139 12.54 -1.71 30.98
N GLY A 140 13.82 -1.67 31.36
CA GLY A 140 14.91 -1.82 30.39
C GLY A 140 15.24 -0.58 29.55
N ILE A 141 14.54 0.55 29.75
CA ILE A 141 14.76 1.81 29.00
C ILE A 141 15.34 2.89 29.92
N VAL A 142 16.45 3.47 29.48
CA VAL A 142 17.20 4.50 30.21
C VAL A 142 17.64 5.59 29.24
N PHE A 143 17.53 6.85 29.66
CA PHE A 143 18.13 7.99 28.98
C PHE A 143 19.23 8.58 29.85
N LEU A 144 20.41 8.79 29.27
CA LEU A 144 21.52 9.52 29.86
C LEU A 144 21.65 10.88 29.19
N SER A 145 21.68 11.96 29.96
CA SER A 145 22.03 13.27 29.44
C SER A 145 23.44 13.25 28.83
N ALA A 146 23.75 14.16 27.89
CA ALA A 146 25.07 14.20 27.25
C ALA A 146 26.24 14.25 28.27
N GLU A 147 26.09 15.06 29.33
CA GLU A 147 27.06 15.16 30.43
C GLU A 147 27.25 13.83 31.16
N THR A 148 26.15 13.15 31.48
CA THR A 148 26.17 11.84 32.16
C THR A 148 26.76 10.75 31.28
N ALA A 149 26.43 10.74 29.99
CA ALA A 149 26.95 9.77 29.04
C ALA A 149 28.47 9.94 28.83
N GLU A 150 28.95 11.17 28.70
CA GLU A 150 30.38 11.48 28.59
C GLU A 150 31.13 11.03 29.85
N ARG A 151 30.61 11.38 31.04
CA ARG A 151 31.21 10.96 32.30
C ARG A 151 31.26 9.43 32.40
N PHE A 152 30.14 8.75 32.15
CA PHE A 152 30.08 7.29 32.18
C PHE A 152 31.07 6.63 31.23
N LEU A 153 31.16 7.08 29.97
CA LEU A 153 32.12 6.56 29.00
C LEU A 153 33.57 6.79 29.43
N SER A 154 33.87 7.96 30.01
CA SER A 154 35.21 8.24 30.55
C SER A 154 35.55 7.33 31.73
N THR A 155 34.56 6.99 32.56
CA THR A 155 34.71 6.08 33.70
C THR A 155 35.02 4.66 33.24
N LEU A 156 34.41 4.19 32.13
CA LEU A 156 34.67 2.86 31.57
C LEU A 156 36.10 2.67 31.03
N ALA A 157 36.88 3.74 30.84
CA ALA A 157 38.28 3.65 30.43
C ALA A 157 39.25 3.38 31.62
N LEU A 158 38.75 3.37 32.86
CA LEU A 158 39.56 3.21 34.07
C LEU A 158 39.58 1.74 34.52
N PRO A 159 40.73 1.17 34.92
CA PRO A 159 40.77 -0.16 35.52
C PRO A 159 40.00 -0.23 36.85
N PRO A 160 39.24 -1.30 37.13
CA PRO A 160 39.06 -2.51 36.31
C PRO A 160 37.88 -2.47 35.31
N LEU A 161 37.24 -1.31 35.12
CA LEU A 161 36.08 -1.11 34.23
C LEU A 161 36.45 -1.15 32.73
N ASP A 162 37.71 -0.90 32.40
CA ASP A 162 38.27 -1.10 31.06
C ASP A 162 38.02 -2.52 30.53
N GLY A 163 37.99 -3.51 31.42
CA GLY A 163 37.60 -4.90 31.16
C GLY A 163 36.15 -5.10 30.68
N CYS A 164 35.31 -4.06 30.71
CA CYS A 164 33.97 -4.05 30.13
C CYS A 164 33.93 -3.50 28.69
N THR A 165 35.08 -3.08 28.16
CA THR A 165 35.20 -2.46 26.83
C THR A 165 36.03 -3.34 25.89
N TYR A 166 35.70 -3.36 24.60
CA TYR A 166 36.49 -4.11 23.63
C TYR A 166 37.95 -3.61 23.54
N GLN A 167 38.17 -2.29 23.71
CA GLN A 167 39.51 -1.70 23.70
C GLN A 167 40.35 -2.18 24.88
N GLY A 168 39.75 -2.30 26.07
CA GLY A 168 40.42 -2.86 27.24
C GLY A 168 40.75 -4.34 27.03
N LEU A 169 39.79 -5.14 26.54
CA LEU A 169 40.00 -6.56 26.23
C LEU A 169 41.14 -6.77 25.20
N ASP A 170 41.14 -6.00 24.11
CA ASP A 170 42.19 -6.05 23.08
C ASP A 170 43.57 -5.62 23.63
N SER A 171 43.57 -4.79 24.68
CA SER A 171 44.77 -4.34 25.39
C SER A 171 45.20 -5.30 26.52
N GLY A 172 44.49 -6.42 26.70
CA GLY A 172 44.81 -7.46 27.68
C GLY A 172 44.13 -7.31 29.04
N ALA A 173 43.16 -6.41 29.18
CA ALA A 173 42.32 -6.36 30.39
C ALA A 173 41.50 -7.65 30.52
N GLU A 174 41.36 -8.16 31.73
CA GLU A 174 40.53 -9.33 31.98
C GLU A 174 39.04 -8.96 31.91
N PRO A 175 38.18 -9.80 31.31
CA PRO A 175 36.76 -9.55 31.21
C PRO A 175 36.09 -9.26 32.57
N LEU A 176 35.23 -8.25 32.58
CA LEU A 176 34.40 -7.88 33.72
C LEU A 176 32.96 -7.68 33.26
N GLU A 177 32.01 -8.30 33.95
CA GLU A 177 30.58 -8.15 33.66
C GLU A 177 29.94 -7.18 34.67
N LEU A 178 29.16 -6.22 34.18
CA LEU A 178 28.45 -5.22 35.00
C LEU A 178 26.99 -5.16 34.60
N SER A 179 26.12 -5.05 35.60
CA SER A 179 24.71 -4.76 35.42
C SER A 179 24.47 -3.26 35.28
N LEU A 180 23.81 -2.86 34.20
CA LEU A 180 23.34 -1.48 34.05
C LEU A 180 22.46 -1.05 35.23
N PHE A 181 21.56 -1.92 35.69
CA PHE A 181 20.62 -1.58 36.76
C PHE A 181 21.25 -1.72 38.14
N LEU A 182 21.95 -2.83 38.41
CA LEU A 182 22.41 -3.15 39.76
C LEU A 182 23.78 -2.57 40.11
N ASP A 183 24.61 -2.24 39.12
CA ASP A 183 25.94 -1.68 39.35
C ASP A 183 26.03 -0.21 38.92
N VAL A 184 25.50 0.15 37.74
CA VAL A 184 25.62 1.53 37.24
C VAL A 184 24.53 2.44 37.83
N LEU A 185 23.25 2.17 37.56
CA LEU A 185 22.15 3.03 38.01
C LEU A 185 21.97 2.98 39.54
N MET A 186 22.18 1.82 40.16
CA MET A 186 22.14 1.69 41.63
C MET A 186 23.12 2.65 42.32
N SER A 187 24.29 2.92 41.74
CA SER A 187 25.26 3.85 42.32
C SER A 187 24.74 5.29 42.42
N MET A 188 23.74 5.64 41.59
CA MET A 188 23.11 6.96 41.51
C MET A 188 21.84 7.08 42.36
N ALA A 189 21.40 6.00 43.02
CA ALA A 189 20.18 5.98 43.81
C ALA A 189 20.39 6.55 45.22
N GLN A 190 19.39 7.25 45.77
CA GLN A 190 19.56 8.11 46.95
C GLN A 190 19.69 7.36 48.29
N ASP A 191 18.95 6.25 48.47
CA ASP A 191 18.87 5.52 49.75
C ASP A 191 19.85 4.32 49.79
N VAL A 192 20.69 4.18 48.77
CA VAL A 192 21.72 3.13 48.71
C VAL A 192 22.91 3.54 49.58
N ASN A 193 23.32 2.67 50.50
CA ASN A 193 24.51 2.89 51.33
C ASN A 193 25.78 2.44 50.59
N GLN A 194 26.83 3.26 50.61
CA GLN A 194 28.11 2.98 49.95
C GLN A 194 28.71 1.62 50.35
N GLU A 195 28.75 1.28 51.64
CA GLU A 195 29.31 0.02 52.14
C GLU A 195 28.50 -1.18 51.62
N ASN A 196 27.17 -1.09 51.67
CA ASN A 196 26.27 -2.12 51.14
C ASN A 196 26.39 -2.29 49.62
N PHE A 197 26.58 -1.18 48.89
CA PHE A 197 26.77 -1.20 47.44
C PHE A 197 28.09 -1.88 47.07
N LEU A 198 29.20 -1.49 47.71
CA LEU A 198 30.52 -2.08 47.47
C LEU A 198 30.54 -3.58 47.78
N HIS A 199 29.86 -4.02 48.84
CA HIS A 199 29.82 -5.42 49.28
C HIS A 199 28.59 -6.22 48.79
N GLY A 200 27.77 -5.66 47.88
CA GLY A 200 26.59 -6.34 47.34
C GLY A 200 26.94 -7.70 46.71
N ALA A 201 26.01 -8.66 46.77
CA ALA A 201 26.26 -10.06 46.44
C ALA A 201 26.99 -10.25 45.08
N PRO A 202 28.19 -10.86 45.06
CA PRO A 202 28.91 -11.15 43.82
C PRO A 202 28.28 -12.36 43.11
N THR A 203 28.19 -12.30 41.78
CA THR A 203 27.75 -13.44 40.94
C THR A 203 28.76 -14.59 40.91
N SER A 204 30.03 -14.34 41.23
CA SER A 204 31.08 -15.36 41.30
C SER A 204 32.13 -15.03 42.38
N PRO A 205 32.52 -15.99 43.24
CA PRO A 205 33.53 -15.77 44.28
C PRO A 205 34.90 -15.34 43.73
N LYS A 206 35.22 -15.72 42.48
CA LYS A 206 36.50 -15.41 41.82
C LYS A 206 36.63 -13.96 41.34
N LEU A 207 35.51 -13.24 41.19
CA LEU A 207 35.46 -11.87 40.67
C LEU A 207 35.11 -10.83 41.74
N ALA A 208 34.89 -11.25 43.00
CA ALA A 208 34.37 -10.39 44.06
C ALA A 208 35.23 -9.14 44.29
N ASP A 209 36.56 -9.28 44.38
CA ASP A 209 37.47 -8.16 44.67
C ASP A 209 37.54 -7.14 43.51
N ARG A 210 37.54 -7.63 42.26
CA ARG A 210 37.56 -6.76 41.07
C ARG A 210 36.23 -6.05 40.86
N LEU A 211 35.11 -6.73 41.11
CA LEU A 211 33.78 -6.14 41.05
C LEU A 211 33.61 -5.08 42.15
N GLN A 212 34.12 -5.32 43.36
CA GLN A 212 34.15 -4.32 44.41
C GLN A 212 34.97 -3.08 43.99
N GLY A 213 36.14 -3.28 43.37
CA GLY A 213 36.97 -2.20 42.81
C GLY A 213 36.23 -1.40 41.72
N ALA A 214 35.55 -2.09 40.80
CA ALA A 214 34.71 -1.46 39.78
C ALA A 214 33.58 -0.61 40.40
N ARG A 215 32.86 -1.16 41.38
CA ARG A 215 31.80 -0.44 42.10
C ARG A 215 32.34 0.79 42.83
N ALA A 216 33.55 0.73 43.40
CA ALA A 216 34.17 1.90 44.02
C ALA A 216 34.41 3.04 43.03
N VAL A 217 34.86 2.71 41.81
CA VAL A 217 35.03 3.70 40.74
C VAL A 217 33.67 4.25 40.28
N LEU A 218 32.67 3.39 40.05
CA LEU A 218 31.33 3.82 39.67
C LEU A 218 30.69 4.73 40.72
N TRP A 219 30.78 4.37 42.00
CA TRP A 219 30.27 5.18 43.11
C TRP A 219 30.93 6.56 43.12
N LYS A 220 32.26 6.62 43.00
CA LYS A 220 32.99 7.89 42.99
C LYS A 220 32.59 8.80 41.82
N GLU A 221 32.36 8.21 40.64
CA GLU A 221 32.16 8.98 39.41
C GLU A 221 30.68 9.24 39.05
N LEU A 222 29.71 8.49 39.60
CA LEU A 222 28.31 8.62 39.18
C LEU A 222 27.35 8.96 40.32
N HIS A 223 27.72 8.75 41.59
CA HIS A 223 26.80 8.90 42.74
C HIS A 223 26.23 10.32 42.90
N ASP A 224 26.96 11.35 42.48
CA ASP A 224 26.53 12.75 42.55
C ASP A 224 25.56 13.15 41.43
N LEU A 225 25.32 12.27 40.46
CA LEU A 225 24.42 12.54 39.34
C LEU A 225 22.99 12.09 39.67
N PRO A 226 21.96 12.88 39.32
CA PRO A 226 20.59 12.54 39.66
C PRO A 226 20.07 11.37 38.82
N LEU A 227 19.37 10.43 39.48
CA LEU A 227 18.58 9.39 38.86
C LEU A 227 17.09 9.66 39.06
N THR A 228 16.35 9.81 37.96
CA THR A 228 14.89 10.07 37.98
C THR A 228 14.12 9.00 37.25
N MET A 229 12.86 8.80 37.59
CA MET A 229 11.93 7.85 36.99
C MET A 229 10.76 8.59 36.36
N VAL A 230 10.33 8.13 35.19
CA VAL A 230 9.05 8.47 34.60
C VAL A 230 8.17 7.23 34.57
N TYR A 231 7.04 7.30 35.25
CA TYR A 231 6.05 6.24 35.30
C TYR A 231 4.93 6.49 34.29
N ILE A 232 4.66 5.52 33.41
CA ILE A 232 3.61 5.60 32.39
C ILE A 232 2.49 4.63 32.79
N PRO A 233 1.40 5.10 33.43
CA PRO A 233 0.39 4.22 34.03
C PRO A 233 -0.43 3.42 33.01
N ASP A 234 -0.58 3.94 31.79
CA ASP A 234 -1.34 3.28 30.70
C ASP A 234 -0.44 2.43 29.79
N GLY A 235 0.82 2.23 30.16
CA GLY A 235 1.76 1.40 29.40
C GLY A 235 1.69 -0.07 29.77
N HIS A 236 2.11 -0.94 28.86
CA HIS A 236 2.22 -2.39 29.08
C HIS A 236 3.64 -2.87 28.83
N TYR A 237 4.06 -3.80 29.70
CA TYR A 237 5.36 -4.44 29.68
C TYR A 237 5.17 -5.96 29.59
N GLU A 238 5.66 -6.57 28.52
CA GLU A 238 5.64 -8.02 28.35
C GLU A 238 7.06 -8.54 28.17
N TYR A 239 7.59 -9.21 29.19
CA TYR A 239 8.91 -9.82 29.11
C TYR A 239 8.93 -10.99 28.12
N LEU A 240 9.97 -11.07 27.29
CA LEU A 240 10.27 -12.25 26.47
C LEU A 240 10.87 -13.34 27.36
N THR A 241 9.99 -13.96 28.13
CA THR A 241 10.24 -15.04 29.09
C THR A 241 10.93 -16.26 28.46
N THR A 242 11.65 -17.00 29.28
CA THR A 242 12.19 -18.32 28.93
C THR A 242 11.23 -19.45 29.28
N ASP A 243 10.10 -19.15 29.94
CA ASP A 243 9.04 -20.11 30.21
C ASP A 243 8.27 -20.43 28.91
N PRO A 244 8.21 -21.71 28.49
CA PRO A 244 7.56 -22.10 27.24
C PRO A 244 6.09 -21.70 27.15
N GLN A 245 5.32 -21.92 28.23
CA GLN A 245 3.87 -21.70 28.23
C GLN A 245 3.54 -20.20 28.20
N GLU A 246 4.22 -19.41 29.02
CA GLU A 246 4.05 -17.97 29.07
C GLU A 246 4.48 -17.32 27.74
N HIS A 247 5.57 -17.79 27.11
CA HIS A 247 6.02 -17.29 25.81
C HIS A 247 4.95 -17.47 24.71
N ILE A 248 4.36 -18.67 24.61
CA ILE A 248 3.27 -18.96 23.67
C ILE A 248 2.07 -18.06 23.96
N GLN A 249 1.69 -17.91 25.22
CA GLN A 249 0.56 -17.06 25.61
C GLN A 249 0.79 -15.60 25.23
N ASN A 250 2.00 -15.06 25.41
CA ASN A 250 2.31 -13.68 25.06
C ASN A 250 2.21 -13.45 23.54
N LEU A 251 2.74 -14.37 22.72
CA LEU A 251 2.60 -14.27 21.26
C LEU A 251 1.14 -14.36 20.77
N VAL A 252 0.31 -15.19 21.42
CA VAL A 252 -1.13 -15.28 21.14
C VAL A 252 -1.88 -14.02 21.55
N LYS A 253 -1.56 -13.45 22.73
CA LYS A 253 -2.14 -12.19 23.23
C LYS A 253 -1.80 -11.05 22.29
N ALA A 254 -0.53 -10.93 21.90
CA ALA A 254 -0.05 -9.92 20.95
C ALA A 254 -0.79 -9.99 19.60
N ALA A 255 -1.10 -11.20 19.10
CA ALA A 255 -1.86 -11.36 17.86
C ALA A 255 -3.33 -10.89 17.97
N SER A 256 -3.83 -10.73 19.19
CA SER A 256 -5.24 -10.41 19.48
C SER A 256 -5.44 -8.99 20.01
N HIS A 257 -4.41 -8.36 20.58
CA HIS A 257 -4.50 -7.07 21.27
C HIS A 257 -3.35 -6.15 20.83
N GLY A 258 -3.59 -5.35 19.80
CA GLY A 258 -2.67 -4.31 19.35
C GLY A 258 -3.09 -3.69 18.01
N PRO A 259 -2.69 -2.44 17.73
CA PRO A 259 -2.93 -1.81 16.43
C PRO A 259 -2.18 -2.59 15.33
N HIS A 260 -2.85 -2.87 14.22
CA HIS A 260 -2.30 -3.65 13.08
C HIS A 260 -1.90 -5.10 13.39
N CYS A 261 -2.29 -5.65 14.55
CA CYS A 261 -2.08 -7.06 14.85
C CYS A 261 -3.01 -7.95 14.02
N SER A 262 -2.48 -9.07 13.54
CA SER A 262 -3.21 -10.03 12.72
C SER A 262 -2.93 -11.45 13.19
N LYS A 263 -4.01 -12.24 13.31
CA LYS A 263 -3.92 -13.70 13.51
C LYS A 263 -3.04 -14.38 12.46
N MET A 264 -3.05 -13.87 11.23
CA MET A 264 -2.27 -14.39 10.11
C MET A 264 -1.41 -13.27 9.49
N ALA A 265 -0.44 -12.79 10.26
CA ALA A 265 0.49 -11.74 9.82
C ALA A 265 1.50 -12.31 8.81
N HIS A 266 1.59 -11.69 7.63
CA HIS A 266 2.48 -12.11 6.54
C HIS A 266 2.44 -13.63 6.29
N SER A 267 1.24 -14.22 6.33
CA SER A 267 1.06 -15.67 6.20
C SER A 267 -0.02 -16.03 5.20
N TYR A 268 0.13 -17.18 4.54
CA TYR A 268 -0.84 -17.74 3.62
C TYR A 268 -1.31 -19.12 4.10
N ALA A 269 -2.60 -19.39 3.94
CA ALA A 269 -3.17 -20.72 4.15
C ALA A 269 -4.14 -21.06 3.01
N THR A 270 -4.02 -22.28 2.49
CA THR A 270 -4.97 -22.81 1.49
C THR A 270 -6.39 -22.86 2.06
N HIS A 271 -6.54 -23.23 3.34
CA HIS A 271 -7.81 -23.27 4.06
C HIS A 271 -7.76 -22.38 5.32
N PRO A 272 -7.95 -21.05 5.20
CA PRO A 272 -7.79 -20.12 6.33
C PRO A 272 -8.82 -20.34 7.46
N LEU A 273 -9.94 -21.02 7.18
CA LEU A 273 -10.95 -21.39 8.18
C LEU A 273 -10.46 -22.46 9.18
N LEU A 274 -9.40 -23.19 8.85
CA LEU A 274 -8.79 -24.18 9.75
C LEU A 274 -7.86 -23.56 10.81
N VAL A 275 -7.65 -22.24 10.76
CA VAL A 275 -6.87 -21.49 11.74
C VAL A 275 -7.85 -20.86 12.75
N GLU A 276 -7.97 -21.44 13.95
CA GLU A 276 -8.91 -21.00 14.98
C GLU A 276 -8.58 -19.62 15.55
N ASN A 277 -9.58 -18.91 16.06
CA ASN A 277 -9.35 -17.64 16.76
C ASN A 277 -8.60 -17.87 18.09
N GLY A 278 -7.70 -16.95 18.44
CA GLY A 278 -6.77 -17.13 19.57
C GLY A 278 -5.58 -18.03 19.24
N SER A 279 -5.27 -18.24 17.95
CA SER A 279 -3.95 -18.73 17.49
C SER A 279 -3.15 -17.59 16.88
N SER A 280 -1.86 -17.82 16.59
CA SER A 280 -0.99 -16.85 15.92
C SER A 280 -0.16 -17.53 14.84
N VAL A 281 -0.29 -17.07 13.59
CA VAL A 281 0.45 -17.58 12.44
C VAL A 281 1.19 -16.42 11.79
N VAL A 282 2.52 -16.46 11.86
CA VAL A 282 3.39 -15.36 11.42
C VAL A 282 4.41 -15.87 10.41
N ASN A 283 4.59 -15.12 9.32
CA ASN A 283 5.55 -15.46 8.27
C ASN A 283 5.50 -16.93 7.84
N SER A 284 4.32 -17.47 7.56
CA SER A 284 4.15 -18.92 7.34
C SER A 284 3.29 -19.24 6.13
N TYR A 285 3.60 -20.38 5.49
CA TYR A 285 2.89 -20.93 4.35
C TYR A 285 2.27 -22.27 4.73
N LEU A 286 0.95 -22.33 4.80
CA LEU A 286 0.19 -23.52 5.19
C LEU A 286 -0.51 -24.13 3.96
N ASP A 287 0.04 -25.22 3.44
CA ASP A 287 -0.52 -25.92 2.28
C ASP A 287 -1.46 -27.05 2.68
N GLY A 288 -2.52 -27.27 1.92
CA GLY A 288 -3.49 -28.34 2.18
C GLY A 288 -4.27 -28.17 3.49
N GLN A 289 -4.57 -29.28 4.16
CA GLN A 289 -5.38 -29.33 5.38
C GLN A 289 -4.49 -29.22 6.64
N VAL A 290 -4.12 -27.99 7.00
CA VAL A 290 -3.40 -27.72 8.26
C VAL A 290 -4.36 -27.06 9.24
N GLN A 291 -4.71 -27.79 10.31
CA GLN A 291 -5.55 -27.29 11.39
C GLN A 291 -4.67 -26.68 12.49
N VAL A 292 -5.03 -25.48 12.94
CA VAL A 292 -4.30 -24.73 13.98
C VAL A 292 -5.30 -24.32 15.05
N ASN A 293 -5.19 -24.95 16.22
CA ASN A 293 -6.14 -24.75 17.30
C ASN A 293 -5.77 -23.54 18.18
N SER A 294 -6.74 -23.03 18.91
CA SER A 294 -6.57 -21.89 19.82
C SER A 294 -5.52 -22.14 20.90
N GLY A 295 -4.66 -21.16 21.15
CA GLY A 295 -3.52 -21.24 22.06
C GLY A 295 -2.24 -21.78 21.43
N SER A 296 -2.13 -21.80 20.11
CA SER A 296 -0.96 -22.28 19.37
C SER A 296 -0.38 -21.22 18.44
N VAL A 297 0.92 -21.34 18.18
CA VAL A 297 1.73 -20.38 17.45
C VAL A 297 2.53 -21.08 16.35
N ILE A 298 2.55 -20.51 15.16
CA ILE A 298 3.36 -20.96 14.02
C ILE A 298 4.16 -19.76 13.50
N GLN A 299 5.47 -19.90 13.38
CA GLN A 299 6.36 -18.83 12.93
C GLN A 299 7.37 -19.31 11.90
N ASN A 300 7.54 -18.58 10.80
CA ASN A 300 8.61 -18.85 9.83
C ASN A 300 8.55 -20.28 9.24
N CYS A 301 7.36 -20.85 9.10
CA CYS A 301 7.17 -22.25 8.71
C CYS A 301 6.58 -22.38 7.31
N HIS A 302 7.00 -23.41 6.59
CA HIS A 302 6.25 -23.99 5.49
C HIS A 302 5.70 -25.33 6.00
N LEU A 303 4.38 -25.46 6.10
CA LEU A 303 3.71 -26.69 6.54
C LEU A 303 2.83 -27.25 5.43
N GLN A 304 2.63 -28.57 5.44
CA GLN A 304 1.83 -29.27 4.45
C GLN A 304 0.91 -30.26 5.16
N GLY A 305 -0.40 -30.16 4.87
CA GLY A 305 -1.42 -31.02 5.43
C GLY A 305 -1.49 -32.41 4.77
N PRO A 306 -2.19 -33.37 5.40
CA PRO A 306 -2.99 -33.21 6.62
C PRO A 306 -2.12 -33.07 7.87
N LEU A 307 -2.38 -32.08 8.73
CA LEU A 307 -1.65 -31.84 9.99
C LEU A 307 -2.58 -31.17 11.02
N ASP A 308 -2.63 -31.68 12.25
CA ASP A 308 -3.37 -31.06 13.36
C ASP A 308 -2.41 -30.49 14.41
N VAL A 309 -2.29 -29.16 14.43
CA VAL A 309 -1.56 -28.40 15.44
C VAL A 309 -2.54 -28.08 16.58
N GLY A 310 -2.61 -28.99 17.54
CA GLY A 310 -3.41 -28.87 18.76
C GLY A 310 -2.96 -27.73 19.69
N ARG A 311 -3.71 -27.49 20.76
CA ARG A 311 -3.47 -26.39 21.72
C ARG A 311 -2.05 -26.45 22.32
N GLY A 312 -1.51 -25.29 22.64
CA GLY A 312 -0.24 -25.16 23.35
C GLY A 312 0.96 -25.54 22.49
N CYS A 313 0.86 -25.43 21.16
CA CYS A 313 2.00 -25.74 20.30
C CYS A 313 2.73 -24.48 19.84
N LEU A 314 4.05 -24.57 19.71
CA LEU A 314 4.87 -23.60 18.98
C LEU A 314 5.67 -24.34 17.90
N LEU A 315 5.40 -24.03 16.63
CA LEU A 315 6.19 -24.54 15.51
C LEU A 315 6.99 -23.38 14.90
N THR A 316 8.31 -23.52 14.82
CA THR A 316 9.16 -22.47 14.23
C THR A 316 10.24 -22.99 13.29
N GLY A 317 10.40 -22.31 12.15
CA GLY A 317 11.48 -22.56 11.18
C GLY A 317 11.33 -23.83 10.34
N ILE A 318 10.20 -24.55 10.46
CA ILE A 318 9.98 -25.83 9.76
C ILE A 318 9.94 -25.59 8.25
N ASP A 319 10.84 -26.25 7.51
CA ASP A 319 10.89 -26.17 6.06
C ASP A 319 9.99 -27.21 5.38
N GLN A 320 10.00 -27.22 4.05
CA GLN A 320 9.19 -28.16 3.25
C GLN A 320 9.53 -29.63 3.53
N MET A 321 10.79 -29.95 3.81
CA MET A 321 11.21 -31.33 4.08
C MET A 321 10.71 -31.79 5.45
N GLY A 322 10.81 -30.92 6.47
CA GLY A 322 10.22 -31.17 7.78
C GLY A 322 8.70 -31.31 7.72
N ALA A 323 8.03 -30.49 6.90
CA ALA A 323 6.59 -30.53 6.72
C ALA A 323 6.06 -31.87 6.21
N LEU A 324 6.75 -32.51 5.25
CA LEU A 324 6.36 -33.80 4.69
C LEU A 324 6.30 -34.89 5.77
N ALA A 325 7.26 -34.88 6.68
CA ALA A 325 7.34 -35.83 7.78
C ALA A 325 6.35 -35.53 8.92
N LEU A 326 5.74 -34.33 8.95
CA LEU A 326 4.66 -33.99 9.88
C LEU A 326 3.28 -34.41 9.37
N GLN A 327 3.14 -34.86 8.13
CA GLN A 327 1.84 -35.25 7.59
C GLN A 327 1.22 -36.41 8.38
N GLY A 328 -0.07 -36.26 8.72
CA GLY A 328 -0.84 -37.21 9.50
C GLY A 328 -0.63 -37.11 11.02
N HIS A 329 0.27 -36.25 11.50
CA HIS A 329 0.50 -36.09 12.93
C HIS A 329 -0.51 -35.15 13.59
N ARG A 330 -0.73 -35.39 14.89
CA ARG A 330 -1.42 -34.50 15.81
C ARG A 330 -0.45 -34.08 16.92
N LEU A 331 -0.17 -32.78 17.00
CA LEU A 331 0.72 -32.21 18.01
C LEU A 331 -0.12 -31.53 19.10
N SER A 332 0.31 -31.57 20.35
CA SER A 332 -0.36 -30.87 21.47
C SER A 332 0.64 -30.62 22.59
N ASN A 333 0.65 -29.41 23.16
CA ASN A 333 1.52 -29.01 24.27
C ASN A 333 3.02 -29.23 23.99
N VAL A 334 3.46 -28.96 22.76
CA VAL A 334 4.85 -29.18 22.33
C VAL A 334 5.41 -27.98 21.55
N ILE A 335 6.70 -27.74 21.72
CA ILE A 335 7.48 -26.79 20.94
C ILE A 335 8.38 -27.57 20.00
N LEU A 336 8.21 -27.37 18.70
CA LEU A 336 9.00 -28.00 17.66
C LEU A 336 9.72 -26.93 16.85
N GLN A 337 11.05 -27.00 16.82
CA GLN A 337 11.87 -25.99 16.16
C GLN A 337 12.85 -26.65 15.19
N ALA A 338 13.08 -26.02 14.04
CA ALA A 338 14.15 -26.39 13.11
C ALA A 338 15.26 -25.35 13.16
N HIS A 339 16.47 -25.82 13.44
CA HIS A 339 17.66 -25.02 13.63
C HIS A 339 18.64 -25.25 12.49
N PRO A 340 18.86 -24.26 11.61
CA PRO A 340 19.97 -24.32 10.69
C PRO A 340 21.28 -24.19 11.49
N VAL A 341 22.19 -25.13 11.32
CA VAL A 341 23.47 -25.16 12.02
C VAL A 341 24.63 -25.30 11.06
N ARG A 342 25.76 -24.69 11.44
CA ARG A 342 27.03 -24.79 10.73
C ARG A 342 28.07 -25.40 11.65
N ILE A 343 28.46 -26.63 11.34
CA ILE A 343 29.46 -27.38 12.09
C ILE A 343 30.62 -27.62 11.14
N GLN A 344 31.74 -26.92 11.38
CA GLN A 344 32.85 -26.87 10.45
C GLN A 344 32.37 -26.46 9.05
N ASN A 345 32.53 -27.34 8.04
CA ASN A 345 32.09 -27.10 6.66
C ASN A 345 30.71 -27.68 6.35
N LEU A 346 30.03 -28.30 7.31
CA LEU A 346 28.71 -28.91 7.12
C LEU A 346 27.61 -27.91 7.48
N SER A 347 26.66 -27.72 6.57
CA SER A 347 25.43 -26.95 6.83
C SER A 347 24.26 -27.91 6.95
N LEU A 348 23.73 -28.04 8.16
CA LEU A 348 22.76 -29.07 8.55
C LEU A 348 21.48 -28.41 9.08
N MET A 349 20.40 -29.19 9.15
CA MET A 349 19.17 -28.80 9.83
C MET A 349 18.97 -29.74 11.01
N VAL A 350 18.91 -29.19 12.22
CA VAL A 350 18.71 -29.96 13.46
C VAL A 350 17.33 -29.63 14.00
N TYR A 351 16.57 -30.65 14.37
CA TYR A 351 15.23 -30.47 14.94
C TYR A 351 15.30 -30.63 16.46
N SER A 352 14.64 -29.75 17.18
CA SER A 352 14.46 -29.85 18.62
C SER A 352 12.97 -29.98 18.96
N LEU A 353 12.70 -30.70 20.05
CA LEU A 353 11.35 -30.93 20.55
C LEU A 353 11.35 -30.74 22.07
N LEU A 354 10.41 -29.95 22.57
CA LEU A 354 10.24 -29.63 23.98
C LEU A 354 8.75 -29.70 24.36
N GLY A 355 8.46 -29.95 25.64
CA GLY A 355 7.14 -29.79 26.23
C GLY A 355 6.90 -28.34 26.67
N THR A 356 5.64 -27.91 26.71
CA THR A 356 5.27 -26.58 27.24
C THR A 356 5.40 -26.44 28.76
N GLU A 357 5.45 -27.54 29.48
CA GLU A 357 5.59 -27.58 30.95
C GLU A 357 7.05 -27.79 31.38
N ASP A 358 7.96 -27.97 30.41
CA ASP A 358 9.36 -28.27 30.70
C ASP A 358 10.12 -27.06 31.26
N GLN A 359 10.63 -27.22 32.49
CA GLN A 359 11.49 -26.23 33.13
C GLN A 359 12.95 -26.47 32.75
N LEU A 360 13.47 -25.57 31.92
CA LEU A 360 14.76 -25.75 31.24
C LEU A 360 15.97 -25.80 32.17
N GLN A 361 15.90 -25.08 33.31
CA GLN A 361 16.99 -24.96 34.27
C GLN A 361 16.87 -25.94 35.43
N ASP A 362 15.74 -26.62 35.57
CA ASP A 362 15.55 -27.62 36.62
C ASP A 362 16.55 -28.76 36.37
N THR A 363 17.29 -29.08 37.42
CA THR A 363 18.25 -30.19 37.40
C THR A 363 17.55 -31.46 37.86
N GLU A 364 18.08 -32.63 37.52
CA GLU A 364 17.53 -33.91 37.97
C GLU A 364 17.38 -33.97 39.52
N SER A 365 18.29 -33.32 40.25
CA SER A 365 18.26 -33.22 41.72
C SER A 365 17.07 -32.43 42.29
N SER A 366 16.38 -31.63 41.48
CA SER A 366 15.20 -30.84 41.90
C SER A 366 13.95 -31.70 42.13
N GLY A 367 13.88 -32.90 41.55
CA GLY A 367 12.70 -33.77 41.60
C GLY A 367 11.48 -33.28 40.80
N SER A 368 11.53 -32.06 40.23
CA SER A 368 10.48 -31.46 39.39
C SER A 368 10.82 -31.44 37.90
N ALA A 369 12.03 -31.84 37.52
CA ALA A 369 12.49 -31.78 36.14
C ALA A 369 11.68 -32.71 35.21
N THR A 370 11.19 -32.16 34.10
CA THR A 370 10.45 -32.88 33.08
C THR A 370 11.09 -32.78 31.70
N TYR A 371 10.77 -33.73 30.82
CA TYR A 371 10.99 -33.64 29.39
C TYR A 371 9.74 -34.12 28.63
N LEU A 372 9.24 -33.28 27.71
CA LEU A 372 7.99 -33.47 26.99
C LEU A 372 6.76 -33.55 27.91
N ASN A 373 6.72 -32.66 28.92
CA ASN A 373 5.66 -32.56 29.94
C ASN A 373 5.55 -33.80 30.84
N ARG A 374 6.64 -34.55 30.99
CA ARG A 374 6.66 -35.79 31.78
C ARG A 374 7.93 -35.90 32.61
N PRO A 375 7.85 -36.50 33.80
CA PRO A 375 9.02 -36.88 34.56
C PRO A 375 10.03 -37.71 33.74
N TRP A 376 11.32 -37.53 34.00
CA TRP A 376 12.41 -38.21 33.27
C TRP A 376 12.34 -39.74 33.35
N ASP A 377 11.93 -40.29 34.48
CA ASP A 377 11.75 -41.74 34.68
C ASP A 377 10.69 -42.34 33.75
N GLU A 378 9.56 -41.64 33.57
CA GLU A 378 8.53 -42.02 32.61
C GLU A 378 9.06 -41.94 31.18
N PHE A 379 9.81 -40.88 30.86
CA PHE A 379 10.43 -40.72 29.54
C PHE A 379 11.40 -41.87 29.21
N PHE A 380 12.28 -42.22 30.15
CA PHE A 380 13.22 -43.35 30.00
C PHE A 380 12.48 -44.67 29.84
N TYR A 381 11.46 -44.93 30.65
CA TYR A 381 10.67 -46.15 30.55
C TYR A 381 10.01 -46.31 29.18
N ARG A 382 9.42 -45.23 28.63
CA ARG A 382 8.70 -45.28 27.35
C ARG A 382 9.61 -45.39 26.13
N THR A 383 10.76 -44.73 26.17
CA THR A 383 11.67 -44.63 25.01
C THR A 383 12.75 -45.71 25.02
N GLY A 384 13.07 -46.28 26.18
CA GLY A 384 14.21 -47.18 26.38
C GLY A 384 15.57 -46.47 26.42
N ILE A 385 15.58 -45.13 26.43
CA ILE A 385 16.75 -44.30 26.68
C ILE A 385 17.11 -44.42 28.17
N CYS A 386 18.38 -44.45 28.50
CA CYS A 386 18.85 -44.38 29.88
C CYS A 386 19.69 -43.13 30.13
N GLU A 387 19.90 -42.79 31.40
CA GLU A 387 20.73 -41.65 31.81
C GLU A 387 22.11 -41.66 31.13
N GLY A 388 22.75 -42.82 31.05
CA GLY A 388 24.08 -42.98 30.43
C GLY A 388 24.11 -42.69 28.92
N ASP A 389 22.96 -42.72 28.23
CA ASP A 389 22.87 -42.30 26.84
C ASP A 389 22.93 -40.77 26.69
N LEU A 390 22.55 -40.02 27.73
CA LEU A 390 22.46 -38.57 27.74
C LEU A 390 23.67 -37.94 28.45
N TRP A 391 23.90 -38.34 29.68
CA TRP A 391 24.99 -37.81 30.51
C TRP A 391 26.02 -38.92 30.73
N GLY A 392 27.31 -38.59 30.56
CA GLY A 392 28.38 -39.57 30.73
C GLY A 392 28.37 -40.19 32.13
N LEU A 393 28.91 -41.41 32.25
CA LEU A 393 29.07 -42.09 33.54
C LEU A 393 29.95 -41.24 34.47
N GLY A 394 29.34 -40.52 35.40
CA GLY A 394 30.02 -39.64 36.36
C GLY A 394 29.62 -38.16 36.35
N THR A 395 28.72 -37.71 35.46
CA THR A 395 28.18 -36.33 35.53
C THR A 395 27.38 -36.15 36.84
N PRO A 396 27.69 -35.15 37.68
CA PRO A 396 26.93 -34.86 38.91
C PRO A 396 25.46 -34.55 38.62
N SER A 397 24.54 -34.96 39.51
CA SER A 397 23.09 -34.72 39.36
C SER A 397 22.72 -33.23 39.26
N GLU A 398 23.57 -32.36 39.82
CA GLU A 398 23.44 -30.90 39.78
C GLU A 398 23.75 -30.30 38.40
N GLU A 399 24.46 -31.03 37.53
CA GLU A 399 24.82 -30.58 36.18
C GLU A 399 23.91 -31.20 35.09
N ARG A 400 23.06 -32.15 35.49
CA ARG A 400 22.12 -32.86 34.61
C ARG A 400 20.83 -32.06 34.49
N SER A 401 20.68 -31.39 33.35
CA SER A 401 19.50 -30.59 33.01
C SER A 401 19.09 -30.86 31.58
N LEU A 402 17.89 -30.39 31.22
CA LEU A 402 17.42 -30.42 29.84
C LEU A 402 18.34 -29.66 28.87
N LEU A 403 19.03 -28.62 29.37
CA LEU A 403 19.99 -27.85 28.59
C LEU A 403 21.28 -28.60 28.27
N SER A 404 21.73 -29.49 29.17
CA SER A 404 22.97 -30.27 29.01
C SER A 404 22.76 -31.63 28.34
N ALA A 405 21.52 -32.11 28.23
CA ALA A 405 21.19 -33.42 27.63
C ALA A 405 21.37 -33.44 26.10
N PRO A 406 22.20 -34.33 25.52
CA PRO A 406 22.40 -34.47 24.08
C PRO A 406 21.26 -35.25 23.41
N LEU A 407 20.11 -34.58 23.28
CA LEU A 407 18.87 -35.18 22.78
C LEU A 407 18.76 -35.15 21.26
N PHE A 408 19.37 -34.17 20.58
CA PHE A 408 19.04 -33.83 19.20
C PHE A 408 20.04 -34.44 18.22
N PRO A 409 19.61 -35.38 17.36
CA PRO A 409 20.46 -35.95 16.32
C PRO A 409 20.91 -34.88 15.32
N VAL A 410 22.20 -34.89 14.99
CA VAL A 410 22.83 -33.94 14.05
C VAL A 410 23.39 -34.63 12.83
N LEU A 411 23.95 -35.83 13.00
CA LEU A 411 24.50 -36.61 11.90
C LEU A 411 24.30 -38.11 12.17
N HIS A 412 23.83 -38.85 11.16
CA HIS A 412 23.78 -40.31 11.20
C HIS A 412 24.75 -40.89 10.14
N PRO A 413 25.49 -41.98 10.43
CA PRO A 413 26.54 -42.48 9.53
C PRO A 413 26.07 -42.93 8.14
N CYS A 414 24.81 -43.37 8.00
CA CYS A 414 24.34 -44.02 6.78
C CYS A 414 23.00 -43.51 6.26
N GLU A 415 22.32 -42.62 6.98
CA GLU A 415 20.92 -42.26 6.68
C GLU A 415 20.69 -40.77 6.89
N VAL A 416 19.73 -40.19 6.17
CA VAL A 416 19.37 -38.77 6.31
C VAL A 416 18.54 -38.58 7.57
N LEU A 417 18.85 -37.54 8.34
CA LEU A 417 18.07 -37.15 9.53
C LEU A 417 16.95 -36.18 9.15
N GLY A 418 15.84 -36.23 9.88
CA GLY A 418 14.71 -35.33 9.73
C GLY A 418 13.92 -35.17 11.02
N VAL A 419 12.79 -34.45 10.95
CA VAL A 419 11.93 -34.19 12.12
C VAL A 419 11.41 -35.48 12.77
N GLY A 420 11.26 -36.56 11.99
CA GLY A 420 10.88 -37.89 12.51
C GLY A 420 11.82 -38.42 13.59
N ASP A 421 13.10 -38.03 13.57
CA ASP A 421 14.12 -38.46 14.53
C ASP A 421 13.96 -37.85 15.93
N VAL A 422 13.09 -36.85 16.07
CA VAL A 422 12.65 -36.31 17.37
C VAL A 422 11.16 -36.56 17.64
N LEU A 423 10.30 -36.68 16.61
CA LEU A 423 8.86 -36.92 16.80
C LEU A 423 8.54 -38.26 17.46
N TRP A 424 9.39 -39.27 17.29
CA TRP A 424 9.17 -40.58 17.91
C TRP A 424 9.16 -40.51 19.44
N PHE A 425 9.75 -39.49 20.05
CA PHE A 425 9.69 -39.25 21.50
C PHE A 425 8.25 -39.06 22.02
N LEU A 426 7.32 -38.61 21.16
CA LEU A 426 5.91 -38.45 21.52
C LEU A 426 5.17 -39.79 21.61
N GLY A 427 5.61 -40.81 20.87
CA GLY A 427 4.97 -42.12 20.78
C GLY A 427 5.62 -43.20 21.69
N PRO A 428 5.10 -44.43 21.69
CA PRO A 428 5.82 -45.58 22.24
C PRO A 428 7.00 -45.87 21.29
N GLY A 429 8.23 -45.58 21.71
CA GLY A 429 9.42 -45.76 20.87
C GLY A 429 9.55 -47.19 20.37
N SER A 430 10.09 -47.37 19.16
CA SER A 430 10.43 -48.69 18.65
C SER A 430 11.91 -48.99 18.95
N ARG A 431 12.27 -50.28 19.01
CA ARG A 431 13.69 -50.67 19.14
C ARG A 431 14.54 -50.12 18.00
N ASP A 432 13.96 -49.98 16.82
CA ASP A 432 14.66 -49.43 15.65
C ASP A 432 14.90 -47.92 15.79
N HIS A 433 13.92 -47.16 16.28
CA HIS A 433 14.10 -45.74 16.58
C HIS A 433 15.20 -45.51 17.62
N LEU A 434 15.19 -46.28 18.72
CA LEU A 434 16.21 -46.17 19.77
C LEU A 434 17.62 -46.53 19.25
N LYS A 435 17.73 -47.59 18.44
CA LYS A 435 19.00 -48.01 17.84
C LYS A 435 19.57 -46.91 16.94
N ARG A 436 18.73 -46.34 16.06
CA ARG A 436 19.08 -45.24 15.15
C ARG A 436 19.44 -43.95 15.90
N TRP A 437 18.73 -43.66 16.98
CA TRP A 437 19.02 -42.50 17.83
C TRP A 437 20.38 -42.66 18.53
N ARG A 438 20.70 -43.84 19.07
CA ARG A 438 22.01 -44.14 19.68
C ARG A 438 23.16 -44.14 18.68
N SER A 439 22.94 -44.53 17.42
CA SER A 439 23.97 -44.49 16.37
C SER A 439 24.17 -43.12 15.75
N SER A 440 23.30 -42.15 16.05
CA SER A 440 23.45 -40.77 15.62
C SER A 440 24.42 -40.01 16.53
N TRP A 441 25.22 -39.12 15.95
CA TRP A 441 25.86 -38.06 16.71
C TRP A 441 24.77 -37.06 17.14
N ARG A 442 24.73 -36.75 18.44
CA ARG A 442 23.71 -35.91 19.05
C ARG A 442 24.36 -34.75 19.79
N VAL A 443 23.62 -33.65 19.92
CA VAL A 443 24.04 -32.46 20.64
C VAL A 443 23.00 -32.04 21.65
N SER A 444 23.44 -31.37 22.71
CA SER A 444 22.57 -30.71 23.67
C SER A 444 22.14 -29.33 23.21
N TRP A 445 21.17 -28.72 23.88
CA TRP A 445 20.80 -27.34 23.62
C TRP A 445 21.98 -26.37 23.80
N GLN A 446 22.79 -26.56 24.84
CA GLN A 446 23.98 -25.73 25.08
C GLN A 446 24.98 -25.81 23.92
N GLN A 447 25.17 -27.00 23.35
CA GLN A 447 26.05 -27.20 22.21
C GLN A 447 25.44 -26.66 20.91
N LEU A 448 24.14 -26.87 20.70
CA LEU A 448 23.42 -26.40 19.52
C LEU A 448 23.56 -24.88 19.33
N ARG A 449 23.51 -24.12 20.44
CA ARG A 449 23.66 -22.65 20.45
C ARG A 449 24.95 -22.19 19.78
N GLN A 450 26.06 -22.88 20.03
CA GLN A 450 27.39 -22.51 19.52
C GLN A 450 27.51 -22.69 18.00
N HIS A 451 26.58 -23.43 17.40
CA HIS A 451 26.62 -23.81 15.99
C HIS A 451 25.48 -23.22 15.16
N ARG A 452 24.63 -22.35 15.72
CA ARG A 452 23.50 -21.73 14.99
C ARG A 452 23.98 -20.92 13.78
N ASP A 453 23.37 -21.19 12.63
CA ASP A 453 23.61 -20.46 11.38
C ASP A 453 22.53 -19.38 11.21
N GLN A 454 22.74 -18.24 11.88
CA GLN A 454 21.78 -17.14 11.91
C GLN A 454 21.52 -16.53 10.53
N GLU A 455 22.55 -16.47 9.67
CA GLU A 455 22.43 -16.00 8.30
C GLU A 455 21.46 -16.89 7.50
N ARG A 456 21.62 -18.21 7.61
CA ARG A 456 20.70 -19.16 6.97
C ARG A 456 19.30 -19.07 7.56
N ALA A 457 19.15 -18.88 8.88
CA ALA A 457 17.85 -18.69 9.51
C ALA A 457 17.10 -17.47 8.94
N LEU A 458 17.76 -16.31 8.88
CA LEU A 458 17.17 -15.08 8.30
C LEU A 458 16.85 -15.24 6.81
N LYS A 459 17.74 -15.90 6.05
CA LYS A 459 17.48 -16.22 4.64
C LYS A 459 16.22 -17.08 4.46
N ASN A 460 16.05 -18.13 5.26
CA ASN A 460 14.85 -18.99 5.22
C ASN A 460 13.58 -18.18 5.54
N ARG A 461 13.62 -17.29 6.55
CA ARG A 461 12.49 -16.41 6.87
C ARG A 461 12.08 -15.55 5.69
N ARG A 462 13.06 -14.96 4.99
CA ARG A 462 12.84 -14.15 3.80
C ARG A 462 12.24 -14.95 2.64
N GLU A 463 12.70 -16.18 2.42
CA GLU A 463 12.16 -17.06 1.39
C GLU A 463 10.68 -17.40 1.66
N VAL A 464 10.31 -17.71 2.90
CA VAL A 464 8.91 -17.95 3.29
C VAL A 464 8.07 -16.68 3.13
N PHE A 465 8.60 -15.51 3.53
CA PHE A 465 7.93 -14.22 3.38
C PHE A 465 7.54 -13.92 1.93
N PHE A 466 8.48 -14.07 0.99
CA PHE A 466 8.17 -13.83 -0.42
C PHE A 466 7.34 -14.95 -1.05
N LYS A 467 7.44 -16.20 -0.56
CA LYS A 467 6.58 -17.28 -1.00
C LYS A 467 5.10 -16.99 -0.69
N GLN A 468 4.78 -16.68 0.57
CA GLN A 468 3.40 -16.35 0.95
C GLN A 468 2.91 -15.05 0.30
N ALA A 469 3.81 -14.07 0.11
CA ALA A 469 3.46 -12.79 -0.51
C ALA A 469 2.99 -12.96 -1.96
N ARG A 470 3.61 -13.90 -2.71
CA ARG A 470 3.20 -14.23 -4.09
C ARG A 470 1.77 -14.78 -4.13
N GLU A 471 1.42 -15.70 -3.22
CA GLU A 471 0.06 -16.22 -3.14
C GLU A 471 -0.96 -15.15 -2.73
N LYS A 472 -0.61 -14.33 -1.72
CA LYS A 472 -1.45 -13.20 -1.31
C LYS A 472 -1.68 -12.23 -2.47
N LEU A 473 -0.64 -11.89 -3.23
CA LEU A 473 -0.69 -11.01 -4.38
C LEU A 473 -1.59 -11.59 -5.48
N GLN A 474 -1.39 -12.86 -5.84
CA GLN A 474 -2.20 -13.55 -6.83
C GLN A 474 -3.68 -13.59 -6.42
N LYS A 475 -3.97 -13.98 -5.17
CA LYS A 475 -5.34 -14.01 -4.62
C LYS A 475 -5.95 -12.61 -4.54
N SER A 476 -5.14 -11.58 -4.29
CA SER A 476 -5.59 -10.18 -4.24
C SER A 476 -6.01 -9.68 -5.62
N LEU A 477 -5.21 -9.95 -6.65
CA LEU A 477 -5.53 -9.56 -8.04
C LEU A 477 -6.72 -10.35 -8.59
N LEU A 478 -6.68 -11.68 -8.51
CA LEU A 478 -7.75 -12.55 -9.02
C LEU A 478 -9.08 -12.32 -8.27
N GLY A 479 -9.01 -11.99 -6.98
CA GLY A 479 -10.18 -11.68 -6.15
C GLY A 479 -10.65 -10.23 -6.19
N ARG A 480 -10.07 -9.37 -7.04
CA ARG A 480 -10.37 -7.91 -7.12
C ARG A 480 -10.33 -7.20 -5.77
N LYS A 481 -9.36 -7.53 -4.92
CA LYS A 481 -9.24 -6.89 -3.61
C LYS A 481 -8.66 -5.49 -3.74
N GLU A 482 -9.22 -4.56 -2.98
CA GLU A 482 -8.80 -3.15 -2.87
C GLU A 482 -7.56 -2.98 -1.96
N ARG A 483 -6.57 -3.88 -2.08
CA ARG A 483 -5.28 -3.81 -1.37
C ARG A 483 -4.19 -3.28 -2.29
N SER A 484 -3.40 -2.31 -1.82
CA SER A 484 -2.21 -1.87 -2.54
C SER A 484 -1.14 -2.95 -2.59
N LEU A 485 -0.53 -3.13 -3.76
CA LEU A 485 0.61 -4.04 -3.96
C LEU A 485 1.94 -3.29 -3.98
N LEU A 486 1.92 -1.96 -3.89
CA LEU A 486 3.14 -1.15 -3.94
C LEU A 486 4.09 -1.41 -2.75
N PRO A 487 3.60 -1.60 -1.50
CA PRO A 487 4.49 -1.92 -0.37
C PRO A 487 5.26 -3.23 -0.56
N ILE A 488 4.62 -4.29 -1.07
CA ILE A 488 5.28 -5.57 -1.34
C ILE A 488 6.20 -5.51 -2.56
N ILE A 489 5.84 -4.72 -3.58
CA ILE A 489 6.72 -4.44 -4.73
C ILE A 489 8.02 -3.76 -4.26
N ARG A 490 7.93 -2.75 -3.39
CA ARG A 490 9.11 -2.08 -2.82
C ARG A 490 9.97 -3.03 -1.99
N SER A 491 9.34 -3.85 -1.16
CA SER A 491 10.01 -4.89 -0.38
C SER A 491 10.77 -5.87 -1.27
N ALA A 492 10.12 -6.37 -2.33
CA ALA A 492 10.75 -7.29 -3.26
C ALA A 492 11.95 -6.70 -4.00
N VAL A 493 11.89 -5.44 -4.44
CA VAL A 493 13.04 -4.78 -5.10
C VAL A 493 14.19 -4.57 -4.11
N GLN A 494 13.88 -4.11 -2.90
CA GLN A 494 14.89 -3.88 -1.86
C GLN A 494 15.61 -5.17 -1.45
N GLU A 495 14.88 -6.29 -1.40
CA GLU A 495 15.39 -7.60 -1.02
C GLU A 495 15.87 -8.48 -2.19
N GLY A 496 15.88 -7.97 -3.42
CA GLY A 496 16.34 -8.71 -4.59
C GLY A 496 15.42 -9.86 -5.05
N SER A 497 14.13 -9.80 -4.71
CA SER A 497 13.09 -10.79 -5.03
C SER A 497 12.14 -10.35 -6.16
N GLN A 498 12.48 -9.29 -6.90
CA GLN A 498 11.63 -8.73 -7.97
C GLN A 498 11.29 -9.72 -9.10
N ASP A 499 12.21 -10.63 -9.46
CA ASP A 499 12.00 -11.56 -10.59
C ASP A 499 10.85 -12.54 -10.32
N LEU A 500 10.73 -13.00 -9.07
CA LEU A 500 9.63 -13.86 -8.64
C LEU A 500 8.28 -13.16 -8.72
N LEU A 501 8.24 -11.86 -8.43
CA LEU A 501 7.03 -11.05 -8.57
C LEU A 501 6.69 -10.80 -10.05
N LEU A 502 7.67 -10.52 -10.91
CA LEU A 502 7.45 -10.38 -12.36
C LEU A 502 6.80 -11.65 -12.93
N ILE A 503 7.34 -12.83 -12.60
CA ILE A 503 6.79 -14.12 -13.06
C ILE A 503 5.34 -14.30 -12.58
N THR A 504 5.05 -14.01 -11.30
CA THR A 504 3.69 -14.14 -10.76
C THR A 504 2.73 -13.13 -11.42
N LEU A 505 3.15 -11.89 -11.65
CA LEU A 505 2.32 -10.88 -12.32
C LEU A 505 2.07 -11.22 -13.80
N ASP A 506 3.08 -11.70 -14.52
CA ASP A 506 2.93 -12.19 -15.90
C ASP A 506 1.93 -13.37 -15.95
N HIS A 507 2.02 -14.29 -14.99
CA HIS A 507 1.08 -15.40 -14.88
C HIS A 507 -0.35 -14.91 -14.67
N VAL A 508 -0.58 -14.04 -13.67
CA VAL A 508 -1.91 -13.48 -13.40
C VAL A 508 -2.47 -12.74 -14.61
N ALA A 509 -1.66 -11.90 -15.28
CA ALA A 509 -2.08 -11.18 -16.48
C ALA A 509 -2.44 -12.13 -17.64
N SER A 510 -1.76 -13.28 -17.74
CA SER A 510 -1.98 -14.25 -18.81
C SER A 510 -3.21 -15.14 -18.61
N VAL A 511 -3.52 -15.50 -17.36
CA VAL A 511 -4.63 -16.42 -17.03
C VAL A 511 -5.93 -15.70 -16.66
N ALA A 512 -5.89 -14.38 -16.45
CA ALA A 512 -7.07 -13.61 -16.13
C ALA A 512 -8.08 -13.61 -17.29
N GLU A 513 -9.29 -14.11 -17.02
CA GLU A 513 -10.43 -14.02 -17.95
C GLU A 513 -10.97 -12.59 -18.04
N ASP A 514 -10.84 -11.83 -16.96
CA ASP A 514 -11.30 -10.45 -16.87
C ASP A 514 -10.22 -9.45 -17.33
N LEU A 515 -10.61 -8.52 -18.21
CA LEU A 515 -9.72 -7.50 -18.76
C LEU A 515 -9.19 -6.53 -17.69
N GLY A 516 -9.98 -6.22 -16.66
CA GLY A 516 -9.57 -5.32 -15.57
C GLY A 516 -8.49 -5.95 -14.69
N ILE A 517 -8.62 -7.24 -14.37
CA ILE A 517 -7.59 -8.00 -13.63
C ILE A 517 -6.29 -8.06 -14.45
N ALA A 518 -6.36 -8.39 -15.74
CA ALA A 518 -5.19 -8.40 -16.61
C ALA A 518 -4.53 -7.02 -16.72
N ALA A 519 -5.33 -5.95 -16.88
CA ALA A 519 -4.84 -4.58 -16.92
C ALA A 519 -4.14 -4.19 -15.61
N ARG A 520 -4.74 -4.48 -14.45
CA ARG A 520 -4.14 -4.21 -13.15
C ARG A 520 -2.83 -4.96 -12.93
N ALA A 521 -2.73 -6.20 -13.38
CA ALA A 521 -1.49 -6.96 -13.31
C ALA A 521 -0.37 -6.32 -14.16
N LEU A 522 -0.69 -5.88 -15.39
CA LEU A 522 0.25 -5.13 -16.24
C LEU A 522 0.67 -3.78 -15.61
N ALA A 523 -0.28 -3.06 -14.98
CA ALA A 523 0.01 -1.84 -14.24
C ALA A 523 0.98 -2.09 -13.07
N CYS A 524 0.78 -3.18 -12.33
CA CYS A 524 1.67 -3.59 -11.24
C CYS A 524 3.08 -3.97 -11.74
N ILE A 525 3.21 -4.54 -12.95
CA ILE A 525 4.52 -4.76 -13.58
C ILE A 525 5.19 -3.42 -13.88
N ALA A 526 4.43 -2.45 -14.40
CA ALA A 526 4.97 -1.11 -14.65
C ALA A 526 5.41 -0.42 -13.34
N ASP A 527 4.68 -0.61 -12.23
CA ASP A 527 5.08 -0.15 -10.90
C ASP A 527 6.36 -0.83 -10.41
N LEU A 528 6.47 -2.15 -10.56
CA LEU A 528 7.66 -2.90 -10.21
C LEU A 528 8.89 -2.42 -10.98
N LEU A 529 8.77 -2.24 -12.30
CA LEU A 529 9.82 -1.66 -13.14
C LEU A 529 10.17 -0.22 -12.75
N GLY A 530 9.18 0.57 -12.36
CA GLY A 530 9.37 1.93 -11.85
C GLY A 530 10.17 1.96 -10.54
N VAL A 531 9.86 1.05 -9.62
CA VAL A 531 10.58 0.91 -8.35
C VAL A 531 12.00 0.37 -8.57
N MET A 532 12.18 -0.60 -9.47
CA MET A 532 13.51 -1.11 -9.87
C MET A 532 14.42 0.00 -10.44
N ALA A 533 13.84 1.04 -11.06
CA ALA A 533 14.61 2.17 -11.56
C ALA A 533 15.12 3.11 -10.46
N GLY A 534 14.68 2.96 -9.20
CA GLY A 534 15.21 3.71 -8.05
C GLY A 534 14.99 5.23 -8.10
N GLY A 535 14.02 5.71 -8.89
CA GLY A 535 13.83 7.14 -9.14
C GLY A 535 14.77 7.73 -10.20
N GLU A 536 15.63 6.91 -10.80
CA GLU A 536 16.50 7.28 -11.92
C GLU A 536 15.83 6.98 -13.28
N GLY A 537 16.36 7.54 -14.38
CA GLY A 537 15.91 7.22 -15.74
C GLY A 537 14.82 8.16 -16.32
N GLY A 538 14.40 9.17 -15.57
CA GLY A 538 13.50 10.25 -16.02
C GLY A 538 12.02 10.03 -15.67
N LEU A 539 11.12 10.68 -16.41
CA LEU A 539 9.68 10.63 -16.11
C LEU A 539 9.05 9.33 -16.60
N ARG A 540 8.20 8.68 -15.80
CA ARG A 540 7.32 7.58 -16.26
C ARG A 540 6.07 8.15 -16.97
N SER A 541 6.27 9.09 -17.89
CA SER A 541 5.22 9.71 -18.68
C SER A 541 5.73 9.94 -20.09
N GLY A 542 4.91 9.67 -21.11
CA GLY A 542 5.30 9.85 -22.51
C GLY A 542 4.76 8.75 -23.45
N PRO A 543 4.99 8.88 -24.77
CA PRO A 543 4.51 7.91 -25.75
C PRO A 543 5.26 6.57 -25.65
N ALA A 544 4.51 5.47 -25.80
CA ALA A 544 5.00 4.09 -25.83
C ALA A 544 4.90 3.55 -27.28
N ALA A 545 5.79 3.99 -28.17
CA ALA A 545 5.70 3.72 -29.62
C ALA A 545 6.92 3.00 -30.22
N ASN A 546 7.75 2.35 -29.40
CA ASN A 546 8.86 1.56 -29.90
C ASN A 546 8.36 0.33 -30.68
N LYS A 547 8.84 0.18 -31.92
CA LYS A 547 8.46 -0.90 -32.85
C LYS A 547 8.68 -2.31 -32.30
N ALA A 548 9.66 -2.51 -31.40
CA ALA A 548 9.94 -3.81 -30.81
C ALA A 548 8.74 -4.36 -30.00
N TRP A 549 7.89 -3.49 -29.47
CA TRP A 549 6.72 -3.85 -28.66
C TRP A 549 5.45 -4.03 -29.52
N ALA A 550 5.48 -3.66 -30.80
CA ALA A 550 4.27 -3.58 -31.63
C ALA A 550 3.57 -4.93 -31.83
N SER A 551 4.32 -6.04 -31.94
CA SER A 551 3.74 -7.38 -32.10
C SER A 551 2.91 -7.78 -30.88
N SER A 552 3.39 -7.46 -29.67
CA SER A 552 2.67 -7.73 -28.43
C SER A 552 1.37 -6.93 -28.35
N TYR A 553 1.39 -5.66 -28.76
CA TYR A 553 0.19 -4.81 -28.81
C TYR A 553 -0.85 -5.35 -29.78
N GLN A 554 -0.44 -5.80 -30.97
CA GLN A 554 -1.34 -6.40 -31.95
C GLN A 554 -2.05 -7.67 -31.41
N LEU A 555 -1.37 -8.46 -30.59
CA LEU A 555 -1.98 -9.65 -29.96
C LEU A 555 -3.04 -9.24 -28.92
N LEU A 556 -2.72 -8.26 -28.07
CA LEU A 556 -3.68 -7.72 -27.10
C LEU A 556 -4.90 -7.11 -27.82
N GLU A 557 -4.67 -6.37 -28.91
CA GLU A 557 -5.73 -5.80 -29.76
C GLU A 557 -6.61 -6.86 -30.43
N LYS A 558 -6.09 -8.06 -30.68
CA LYS A 558 -6.87 -9.21 -31.19
C LYS A 558 -7.57 -10.00 -30.09
N GLY A 559 -7.27 -9.73 -28.82
CA GLY A 559 -7.81 -10.47 -27.67
C GLY A 559 -7.03 -11.73 -27.31
N LEU A 560 -5.86 -11.94 -27.92
CA LEU A 560 -4.94 -13.02 -27.57
C LEU A 560 -4.08 -12.58 -26.38
N ILE A 561 -4.71 -12.44 -25.21
CA ILE A 561 -4.10 -11.79 -24.03
C ILE A 561 -2.87 -12.54 -23.55
N ALA A 562 -2.98 -13.86 -23.32
CA ALA A 562 -1.87 -14.69 -22.84
C ALA A 562 -0.64 -14.63 -23.76
N ASP A 563 -0.83 -14.71 -25.08
CA ASP A 563 0.26 -14.60 -26.05
C ASP A 563 0.87 -13.19 -26.07
N GLY A 564 0.04 -12.16 -25.94
CA GLY A 564 0.48 -10.77 -25.84
C GLY A 564 1.35 -10.55 -24.61
N VAL A 565 0.92 -11.01 -23.43
CA VAL A 565 1.67 -10.92 -22.16
C VAL A 565 3.00 -11.69 -22.27
N LYS A 566 2.99 -12.90 -22.83
CA LYS A 566 4.22 -13.67 -23.05
C LYS A 566 5.22 -12.93 -23.94
N GLN A 567 4.76 -12.26 -24.99
CA GLN A 567 5.63 -11.44 -25.84
C GLN A 567 6.12 -10.17 -25.12
N LEU A 568 5.28 -9.51 -24.32
CA LEU A 568 5.69 -8.39 -23.47
C LEU A 568 6.82 -8.80 -22.52
N ALA A 569 6.70 -9.95 -21.86
CA ALA A 569 7.72 -10.48 -20.96
C ALA A 569 9.02 -10.79 -21.70
N THR A 570 8.93 -11.44 -22.86
CA THR A 570 10.10 -11.76 -23.70
C THR A 570 10.84 -10.51 -24.17
N GLU A 571 10.11 -9.46 -24.57
CA GLU A 571 10.72 -8.20 -24.97
C GLU A 571 11.32 -7.46 -23.76
N ARG A 572 10.62 -7.43 -22.62
CA ARG A 572 11.05 -6.78 -21.37
C ARG A 572 12.45 -7.19 -20.92
N GLU A 573 12.84 -8.46 -21.05
CA GLU A 573 14.18 -8.96 -20.66
C GLU A 573 15.33 -8.15 -21.30
N LYS A 574 15.12 -7.59 -22.50
CA LYS A 574 16.12 -6.78 -23.21
C LYS A 574 16.28 -5.37 -22.62
N TRP A 575 15.44 -4.98 -21.67
CA TRP A 575 15.29 -3.61 -21.14
C TRP A 575 15.60 -3.49 -19.65
N LEU A 576 16.00 -4.57 -18.97
CA LEU A 576 16.23 -4.58 -17.52
C LEU A 576 17.60 -4.05 -17.08
N SER A 577 18.51 -3.73 -18.02
CA SER A 577 19.93 -3.49 -17.72
C SER A 577 20.27 -2.13 -17.11
N ARG A 578 19.40 -1.11 -17.24
CA ARG A 578 19.63 0.23 -16.66
C ARG A 578 18.32 0.97 -16.38
N PRO A 579 18.29 1.92 -15.41
CA PRO A 579 17.07 2.63 -15.01
C PRO A 579 16.28 3.30 -16.15
N ALA A 580 16.96 3.92 -17.10
CA ALA A 580 16.31 4.54 -18.25
C ALA A 580 15.56 3.55 -19.17
N LEU A 581 16.02 2.29 -19.26
CA LEU A 581 15.34 1.26 -20.02
C LEU A 581 14.17 0.66 -19.23
N LEU A 582 14.34 0.49 -17.90
CA LEU A 582 13.26 0.07 -16.99
C LEU A 582 12.05 0.99 -17.08
N LEU A 583 12.26 2.30 -16.99
CA LEU A 583 11.16 3.27 -17.11
C LEU A 583 10.53 3.30 -18.50
N ARG A 584 11.31 3.08 -19.56
CA ARG A 584 10.75 2.97 -20.92
C ARG A 584 9.91 1.70 -21.07
N ALA A 585 10.35 0.57 -20.50
CA ALA A 585 9.56 -0.65 -20.44
C ALA A 585 8.29 -0.43 -19.60
N ALA A 586 8.36 0.24 -18.46
CA ALA A 586 7.18 0.57 -17.64
C ALA A 586 6.12 1.34 -18.44
N ARG A 587 6.53 2.35 -19.24
CA ARG A 587 5.61 3.05 -20.16
C ARG A 587 4.97 2.12 -21.20
N HIS A 588 5.69 1.09 -21.64
CA HIS A 588 5.15 0.10 -22.58
C HIS A 588 4.12 -0.82 -21.94
N TYR A 589 4.29 -1.18 -20.66
CA TYR A 589 3.28 -1.91 -19.89
C TYR A 589 2.04 -1.07 -19.60
N GLU A 590 2.20 0.22 -19.27
CA GLU A 590 1.07 1.17 -19.20
C GLU A 590 0.36 1.25 -20.56
N GLY A 591 1.10 1.30 -21.67
CA GLY A 591 0.52 1.24 -23.02
C GLY A 591 -0.29 -0.04 -23.28
N ALA A 592 0.20 -1.20 -22.81
CA ALA A 592 -0.48 -2.48 -22.94
C ALA A 592 -1.78 -2.53 -22.11
N GLU A 593 -1.73 -2.06 -20.86
CA GLU A 593 -2.89 -1.89 -19.99
C GLU A 593 -3.97 -1.01 -20.65
N GLN A 594 -3.57 0.11 -21.27
CA GLN A 594 -4.51 0.99 -21.99
C GLN A 594 -5.20 0.29 -23.18
N ILE A 595 -4.55 -0.69 -23.83
CA ILE A 595 -5.19 -1.52 -24.86
C ILE A 595 -6.33 -2.36 -24.26
N LEU A 596 -6.13 -2.90 -23.06
CA LEU A 596 -7.15 -3.70 -22.38
C LEU A 596 -8.31 -2.84 -21.90
N ILE A 597 -8.04 -1.67 -21.32
CA ILE A 597 -9.06 -0.68 -20.95
C ILE A 597 -9.90 -0.31 -22.18
N ARG A 598 -9.24 0.01 -23.30
CA ARG A 598 -9.90 0.32 -24.56
C ARG A 598 -10.86 -0.78 -24.98
N ARG A 599 -10.40 -2.04 -25.00
CA ARG A 599 -11.24 -3.19 -25.38
C ARG A 599 -12.45 -3.34 -24.45
N ALA A 600 -12.25 -3.16 -23.15
CA ALA A 600 -13.34 -3.17 -22.18
C ALA A 600 -14.38 -2.08 -22.48
N VAL A 601 -13.95 -0.84 -22.73
CA VAL A 601 -14.85 0.29 -23.04
C VAL A 601 -15.53 0.13 -24.39
N MET A 602 -14.85 -0.42 -25.40
CA MET A 602 -15.43 -0.66 -26.73
C MET A 602 -16.66 -1.58 -26.71
N SER A 603 -16.82 -2.42 -25.68
CA SER A 603 -18.03 -3.22 -25.49
C SER A 603 -19.30 -2.37 -25.33
N SER A 604 -19.18 -1.08 -24.96
CA SER A 604 -20.29 -0.13 -24.89
C SER A 604 -21.02 0.09 -26.22
N SER A 605 -20.37 -0.21 -27.35
CA SER A 605 -20.96 -0.12 -28.69
C SER A 605 -22.24 -0.96 -28.86
N GLN A 606 -22.42 -2.00 -28.05
CA GLN A 606 -23.67 -2.80 -28.06
C GLN A 606 -24.91 -2.01 -27.61
N PHE A 607 -24.72 -0.87 -26.92
CA PHE A 607 -25.80 -0.01 -26.46
C PHE A 607 -26.14 1.10 -27.46
N VAL A 608 -25.48 1.12 -28.62
CA VAL A 608 -25.78 2.06 -29.70
C VAL A 608 -26.93 1.50 -30.54
N SER A 609 -28.07 2.19 -30.50
CA SER A 609 -29.22 1.92 -31.38
C SER A 609 -29.26 2.90 -32.53
N ILE A 610 -29.49 2.40 -33.74
CA ILE A 610 -29.54 3.20 -34.97
C ILE A 610 -30.83 2.84 -35.72
N GLU A 611 -31.59 3.85 -36.12
CA GLU A 611 -32.79 3.70 -36.94
C GLU A 611 -32.51 4.12 -38.39
N GLU A 612 -33.05 3.40 -39.37
CA GLU A 612 -32.92 3.76 -40.77
C GLU A 612 -33.91 4.89 -41.16
N LYS A 613 -33.44 5.81 -41.99
CA LYS A 613 -34.17 6.98 -42.50
C LYS A 613 -33.92 7.20 -43.99
N ALA A 614 -34.74 8.04 -44.62
CA ALA A 614 -34.49 8.48 -45.98
C ALA A 614 -33.25 9.39 -46.05
N LEU A 615 -32.38 9.11 -47.03
CA LEU A 615 -31.21 9.93 -47.34
C LEU A 615 -31.64 11.39 -47.64
N PRO A 616 -30.98 12.40 -47.04
CA PRO A 616 -31.19 13.79 -47.43
C PRO A 616 -30.83 14.03 -48.90
N ALA A 617 -31.48 15.02 -49.52
CA ALA A 617 -31.18 15.40 -50.90
C ALA A 617 -29.74 15.91 -51.05
N MET A 618 -29.20 15.78 -52.26
CA MET A 618 -27.83 16.22 -52.56
C MET A 618 -27.69 17.73 -52.32
N GLY A 619 -26.58 18.15 -51.71
CA GLY A 619 -26.30 19.56 -51.42
C GLY A 619 -26.98 20.16 -50.18
N VAL A 620 -27.96 19.47 -49.58
CA VAL A 620 -28.64 19.94 -48.36
C VAL A 620 -27.75 19.78 -47.13
N TRP A 621 -27.58 20.86 -46.37
CA TRP A 621 -26.84 20.86 -45.11
C TRP A 621 -27.67 20.25 -43.98
N VAL A 622 -27.03 19.35 -43.25
CA VAL A 622 -27.48 18.80 -41.97
C VAL A 622 -26.63 19.42 -40.88
N ASN A 623 -27.25 20.02 -39.87
CA ASN A 623 -26.59 20.83 -38.84
C ASN A 623 -26.85 20.28 -37.44
N ALA A 624 -25.87 20.44 -36.55
CA ALA A 624 -25.99 20.24 -35.11
C ALA A 624 -25.14 21.25 -34.34
N GLU A 625 -25.72 21.82 -33.29
CA GLU A 625 -25.04 22.72 -32.34
C GLU A 625 -25.18 22.21 -30.91
N CYS A 626 -24.08 22.24 -30.17
CA CYS A 626 -23.97 21.76 -28.80
C CYS A 626 -23.54 22.88 -27.82
N PRO A 627 -24.11 22.90 -26.61
CA PRO A 627 -23.57 23.70 -25.51
C PRO A 627 -22.20 23.17 -25.08
N ALA A 628 -21.49 23.98 -24.28
CA ALA A 628 -20.34 23.51 -23.51
C ALA A 628 -20.82 22.79 -22.23
N ARG A 629 -19.90 22.19 -21.45
CA ARG A 629 -20.26 21.53 -20.19
C ARG A 629 -19.34 21.87 -19.03
N ILE A 630 -19.91 21.92 -17.82
CA ILE A 630 -19.19 21.98 -16.55
C ILE A 630 -19.60 20.84 -15.62
N ASP A 631 -18.66 20.31 -14.86
CA ASP A 631 -18.87 19.18 -13.95
C ASP A 631 -18.93 19.70 -12.52
N ILE A 632 -20.09 19.71 -11.88
CA ILE A 632 -20.24 20.31 -10.54
C ILE A 632 -19.69 19.37 -9.46
N SER A 633 -19.85 18.06 -9.65
CA SER A 633 -19.31 17.04 -8.73
C SER A 633 -19.15 15.69 -9.42
N GLY A 634 -18.18 14.90 -8.95
CA GLY A 634 -18.05 13.48 -9.28
C GLY A 634 -17.10 13.12 -10.43
N GLY A 635 -16.62 14.10 -11.21
CA GLY A 635 -15.67 13.84 -12.30
C GLY A 635 -14.40 13.11 -11.83
N TRP A 636 -13.84 12.27 -12.71
CA TRP A 636 -12.88 11.18 -12.46
C TRP A 636 -13.53 9.83 -12.10
N SER A 637 -14.68 9.80 -11.42
CA SER A 637 -15.40 8.53 -11.21
C SER A 637 -15.94 7.93 -12.53
N ASP A 638 -16.09 8.75 -13.56
CA ASP A 638 -16.50 8.39 -14.91
C ASP A 638 -15.37 7.81 -15.77
N THR A 639 -14.13 7.86 -15.28
CA THR A 639 -12.95 7.52 -16.08
C THR A 639 -12.68 6.00 -16.04
N PRO A 640 -12.56 5.30 -17.17
CA PRO A 640 -12.11 3.91 -17.23
C PRO A 640 -10.67 3.76 -16.70
N PRO A 641 -10.37 2.73 -15.88
CA PRO A 641 -11.23 1.60 -15.51
C PRO A 641 -12.17 1.86 -14.33
N ILE A 642 -11.97 2.96 -13.58
CA ILE A 642 -12.68 3.28 -12.33
C ILE A 642 -14.19 3.09 -12.50
N THR A 643 -14.73 3.66 -13.56
CA THR A 643 -16.17 3.64 -13.86
C THR A 643 -16.80 2.26 -14.00
N TYR A 644 -16.08 1.24 -14.47
CA TYR A 644 -16.60 -0.13 -14.63
C TYR A 644 -16.09 -1.09 -13.54
N GLU A 645 -15.09 -0.71 -12.75
CA GLU A 645 -14.62 -1.48 -11.60
C GLU A 645 -15.37 -1.12 -10.31
N HIS A 646 -15.66 0.17 -10.12
CA HIS A 646 -16.27 0.74 -8.92
C HIS A 646 -17.67 1.31 -9.16
N GLY A 647 -17.90 1.79 -10.38
CA GLY A 647 -19.07 2.60 -10.71
C GLY A 647 -18.68 4.08 -10.78
N GLY A 648 -19.58 4.89 -11.29
CA GLY A 648 -19.34 6.32 -11.44
C GLY A 648 -20.61 7.12 -11.33
N ALA A 649 -20.50 8.35 -10.82
CA ALA A 649 -21.60 9.31 -10.78
C ALA A 649 -21.04 10.72 -10.98
N VAL A 650 -21.60 11.45 -11.94
CA VAL A 650 -21.18 12.82 -12.25
C VAL A 650 -22.39 13.72 -12.42
N VAL A 651 -22.44 14.79 -11.63
CA VAL A 651 -23.40 15.88 -11.83
C VAL A 651 -22.76 16.91 -12.74
N ASN A 652 -23.36 17.14 -13.91
CA ASN A 652 -22.87 18.12 -14.87
C ASN A 652 -24.00 19.02 -15.37
N VAL A 653 -23.60 20.12 -16.02
CA VAL A 653 -24.51 21.17 -16.48
C VAL A 653 -24.12 21.55 -17.91
N ALA A 654 -25.12 21.56 -18.80
CA ALA A 654 -24.98 22.07 -20.16
C ALA A 654 -25.06 23.60 -20.11
N VAL A 655 -24.08 24.28 -20.68
CA VAL A 655 -23.95 25.73 -20.56
C VAL A 655 -23.71 26.43 -21.91
N LEU A 656 -24.37 27.56 -22.08
CA LEU A 656 -24.04 28.56 -23.07
C LEU A 656 -22.91 29.43 -22.51
N VAL A 657 -21.96 29.77 -23.38
CA VAL A 657 -20.87 30.69 -23.05
C VAL A 657 -21.13 31.98 -23.80
N ASP A 658 -21.30 33.07 -23.07
CA ASP A 658 -21.66 34.38 -23.63
C ASP A 658 -22.90 34.32 -24.58
N GLY A 659 -23.89 33.51 -24.19
CA GLY A 659 -25.16 33.34 -24.89
C GLY A 659 -25.15 32.42 -26.11
N GLN A 660 -24.02 31.76 -26.42
CA GLN A 660 -23.87 30.92 -27.62
C GLN A 660 -23.65 29.44 -27.29
N ARG A 661 -24.09 28.57 -28.20
CA ARG A 661 -23.64 27.16 -28.29
C ARG A 661 -22.33 27.14 -29.07
N PRO A 662 -21.16 26.99 -28.41
CA PRO A 662 -19.90 27.33 -29.05
C PRO A 662 -19.33 26.20 -29.92
N ILE A 663 -19.95 25.02 -29.91
CA ILE A 663 -19.46 23.80 -30.59
C ILE A 663 -20.52 23.34 -31.58
N GLY A 664 -20.13 22.96 -32.78
CA GLY A 664 -21.07 22.42 -33.75
C GLY A 664 -20.42 21.80 -34.98
N ALA A 665 -21.27 21.16 -35.78
CA ALA A 665 -20.90 20.53 -37.03
C ALA A 665 -22.03 20.64 -38.05
N ARG A 666 -21.66 20.67 -39.33
CA ARG A 666 -22.61 20.53 -40.42
C ARG A 666 -22.02 19.67 -41.53
N VAL A 667 -22.87 18.90 -42.20
CA VAL A 667 -22.45 18.03 -43.30
C VAL A 667 -23.47 18.01 -44.42
N ARG A 668 -23.01 17.88 -45.65
CA ARG A 668 -23.88 17.66 -46.82
C ARG A 668 -23.32 16.57 -47.73
N ARG A 669 -24.19 15.97 -48.54
CA ARG A 669 -23.77 15.08 -49.63
C ARG A 669 -23.36 15.90 -50.85
N ILE A 670 -22.27 15.51 -51.50
CA ILE A 670 -21.72 16.18 -52.70
C ILE A 670 -21.61 15.19 -53.87
N PRO A 671 -21.79 15.62 -55.14
CA PRO A 671 -21.72 14.71 -56.30
C PRO A 671 -20.38 14.00 -56.46
N LYS A 672 -19.28 14.65 -56.07
CA LYS A 672 -17.94 14.10 -56.19
C LYS A 672 -17.71 13.07 -55.07
N ALA A 673 -17.25 11.87 -55.42
CA ALA A 673 -17.05 10.76 -54.49
C ALA A 673 -15.77 10.90 -53.63
N GLU A 674 -15.67 11.99 -52.89
CA GLU A 674 -14.57 12.30 -51.97
C GLU A 674 -15.09 12.90 -50.66
N ILE A 675 -14.23 13.01 -49.65
CA ILE A 675 -14.59 13.59 -48.36
C ILE A 675 -13.83 14.90 -48.16
N HIS A 676 -14.55 16.00 -47.98
CA HIS A 676 -14.01 17.31 -47.59
C HIS A 676 -14.22 17.53 -46.10
N LEU A 677 -13.14 17.85 -45.39
CA LEU A 677 -13.13 18.10 -43.96
C LEU A 677 -12.64 19.51 -43.71
N CYS A 678 -13.53 20.38 -43.22
CA CYS A 678 -13.21 21.75 -42.83
C CYS A 678 -13.38 21.91 -41.31
N SER A 679 -12.40 22.51 -40.63
CA SER A 679 -12.44 22.70 -39.19
C SER A 679 -11.98 24.10 -38.80
N ASP A 680 -12.85 24.80 -38.07
CA ASP A 680 -12.61 26.11 -37.48
C ASP A 680 -12.44 25.99 -35.97
N SER A 681 -11.23 26.24 -35.48
CA SER A 681 -10.93 26.08 -34.06
C SER A 681 -10.35 27.34 -33.43
N GLY A 682 -10.90 27.72 -32.27
CA GLY A 682 -10.42 28.84 -31.46
C GLY A 682 -11.41 30.01 -31.38
N PRO A 683 -11.10 31.02 -30.53
CA PRO A 683 -11.97 32.18 -30.33
C PRO A 683 -12.22 32.94 -31.62
N GLN A 684 -13.43 33.50 -31.76
CA GLN A 684 -13.79 34.35 -32.90
C GLN A 684 -12.74 35.46 -33.13
N GLY A 685 -12.29 35.59 -34.38
CA GLY A 685 -11.23 36.53 -34.78
C GLY A 685 -9.79 35.97 -34.75
N THR A 686 -9.56 34.83 -34.10
CA THR A 686 -8.25 34.14 -34.07
C THR A 686 -8.36 32.65 -34.46
N GLN A 687 -9.36 32.31 -35.27
CA GLN A 687 -9.66 30.93 -35.63
C GLN A 687 -8.57 30.33 -36.51
N LEU A 688 -8.14 29.12 -36.17
CA LEU A 688 -7.33 28.28 -37.04
C LEU A 688 -8.28 27.50 -37.94
N HIS A 689 -8.23 27.83 -39.23
CA HIS A 689 -8.97 27.14 -40.29
C HIS A 689 -8.11 26.01 -40.88
N THR A 690 -8.66 24.80 -40.95
CA THR A 690 -7.98 23.63 -41.53
C THR A 690 -8.90 22.97 -42.55
N GLU A 691 -8.40 22.74 -43.77
CA GLU A 691 -9.10 21.99 -44.82
C GLU A 691 -8.30 20.75 -45.23
N LEU A 692 -8.99 19.63 -45.36
CA LEU A 692 -8.43 18.35 -45.79
C LEU A 692 -9.38 17.69 -46.77
N THR A 693 -8.82 17.08 -47.81
CA THR A 693 -9.59 16.27 -48.78
C THR A 693 -9.08 14.84 -48.74
N CYS A 694 -9.98 13.89 -48.50
CA CYS A 694 -9.68 12.46 -48.56
C CYS A 694 -10.26 11.88 -49.86
N VAL A 695 -9.38 11.37 -50.72
CA VAL A 695 -9.74 10.76 -52.01
C VAL A 695 -9.51 9.25 -52.05
N SER A 696 -8.77 8.73 -51.06
CA SER A 696 -8.41 7.32 -50.93
C SER A 696 -8.59 6.82 -49.50
N LEU A 697 -8.61 5.49 -49.32
CA LEU A 697 -8.63 4.90 -47.97
C LEU A 697 -7.32 5.18 -47.20
N ALA A 698 -6.20 5.41 -47.89
CA ALA A 698 -4.92 5.73 -47.26
C ALA A 698 -4.97 7.05 -46.49
N ASP A 699 -5.73 8.04 -46.99
CA ASP A 699 -5.91 9.34 -46.35
C ASP A 699 -6.62 9.26 -44.99
N LEU A 700 -7.30 8.13 -44.74
CA LEU A 700 -8.04 7.84 -43.51
C LEU A 700 -7.26 6.95 -42.53
N GLN A 701 -6.13 6.32 -42.92
CA GLN A 701 -5.46 5.28 -42.12
C GLN A 701 -4.85 5.77 -40.80
N ASP A 702 -4.54 7.06 -40.70
CA ASP A 702 -4.00 7.69 -39.49
C ASP A 702 -5.08 8.09 -38.47
N TYR A 703 -6.33 7.64 -38.66
CA TYR A 703 -7.46 7.94 -37.76
C TYR A 703 -7.19 7.62 -36.30
N CYS A 704 -6.33 6.64 -35.99
CA CYS A 704 -5.99 6.24 -34.62
C CYS A 704 -4.83 7.07 -34.02
N GLN A 705 -4.35 8.10 -34.72
CA GLN A 705 -3.30 9.00 -34.26
C GLN A 705 -3.90 10.36 -33.89
N PRO A 706 -4.10 10.68 -32.59
CA PRO A 706 -4.78 11.92 -32.17
C PRO A 706 -4.18 13.23 -32.70
N GLN A 707 -2.89 13.22 -33.03
CA GLN A 707 -2.14 14.38 -33.52
C GLN A 707 -2.24 14.54 -35.05
N ALA A 708 -2.80 13.56 -35.75
CA ALA A 708 -2.93 13.63 -37.20
C ALA A 708 -4.02 14.65 -37.61
N PRO A 709 -3.81 15.41 -38.70
CA PRO A 709 -4.80 16.37 -39.18
C PRO A 709 -6.16 15.70 -39.42
N GLY A 710 -7.21 16.25 -38.79
CA GLY A 710 -8.58 15.73 -38.94
C GLY A 710 -8.84 14.36 -38.32
N ALA A 711 -7.94 13.81 -37.49
CA ALA A 711 -8.05 12.45 -36.95
C ALA A 711 -9.44 12.14 -36.36
N LEU A 712 -10.00 13.05 -35.54
CA LEU A 712 -11.33 12.90 -34.95
C LEU A 712 -12.42 12.74 -36.02
N LEU A 713 -12.37 13.55 -37.08
CA LEU A 713 -13.34 13.51 -38.17
C LEU A 713 -13.19 12.22 -38.98
N LYS A 714 -11.95 11.80 -39.27
CA LYS A 714 -11.64 10.53 -39.95
C LYS A 714 -12.17 9.34 -39.15
N ALA A 715 -11.92 9.32 -37.84
CA ALA A 715 -12.45 8.29 -36.95
C ALA A 715 -13.98 8.31 -36.89
N ALA A 716 -14.62 9.48 -36.94
CA ALA A 716 -16.07 9.58 -36.99
C ALA A 716 -16.67 8.92 -38.23
N PHE A 717 -16.09 9.13 -39.43
CA PHE A 717 -16.53 8.45 -40.65
C PHE A 717 -16.41 6.91 -40.57
N ILE A 718 -15.41 6.42 -39.84
CA ILE A 718 -15.18 4.98 -39.64
C ILE A 718 -16.16 4.42 -38.60
N CYS A 719 -16.28 5.09 -37.45
CA CYS A 719 -17.13 4.64 -36.34
C CYS A 719 -18.62 4.77 -36.64
N SER A 720 -19.01 5.75 -37.45
CA SER A 720 -20.38 5.85 -37.96
C SER A 720 -20.70 4.73 -38.96
N GLY A 721 -19.71 3.96 -39.44
CA GLY A 721 -19.88 2.98 -40.51
C GLY A 721 -20.12 3.62 -41.89
N THR A 722 -19.91 4.93 -42.04
CA THR A 722 -20.01 5.60 -43.34
C THR A 722 -18.90 5.15 -44.29
N VAL A 723 -17.71 4.84 -43.75
CA VAL A 723 -16.57 4.30 -44.48
C VAL A 723 -15.99 3.08 -43.75
N SER A 724 -15.63 2.03 -44.48
CA SER A 724 -14.89 0.88 -43.96
C SER A 724 -13.49 0.83 -44.55
N VAL A 725 -12.48 1.11 -43.73
CA VAL A 725 -11.05 1.09 -44.13
C VAL A 725 -10.51 -0.33 -44.37
N THR A 726 -11.18 -1.36 -43.86
CA THR A 726 -10.82 -2.77 -44.04
C THR A 726 -11.49 -3.41 -45.26
N SER A 727 -12.35 -2.68 -45.96
CA SER A 727 -13.04 -3.16 -47.15
C SER A 727 -12.08 -3.28 -48.35
N GLN A 728 -12.37 -4.21 -49.26
CA GLN A 728 -11.67 -4.34 -50.54
C GLN A 728 -12.09 -3.24 -51.55
N LYS A 729 -13.22 -2.56 -51.31
CA LYS A 729 -13.71 -1.48 -52.17
C LYS A 729 -12.96 -0.19 -51.88
N SER A 730 -12.60 0.55 -52.92
CA SER A 730 -12.01 1.89 -52.82
C SER A 730 -12.98 2.87 -52.13
N LEU A 731 -12.43 3.99 -51.62
CA LEU A 731 -13.24 5.03 -50.98
C LEU A 731 -14.35 5.53 -51.93
N GLN A 732 -14.00 5.79 -53.19
CA GLN A 732 -14.92 6.29 -54.21
C GLN A 732 -16.09 5.32 -54.48
N GLU A 733 -15.81 4.02 -54.53
CA GLU A 733 -16.84 2.98 -54.72
C GLU A 733 -17.77 2.90 -53.50
N GLN A 734 -17.23 2.93 -52.29
CA GLN A 734 -18.04 2.91 -51.06
C GLN A 734 -19.01 4.10 -51.02
N LEU A 735 -18.51 5.31 -51.29
CA LEU A 735 -19.29 6.54 -51.29
C LEU A 735 -20.35 6.56 -52.40
N SER A 736 -19.97 6.21 -53.63
CA SER A 736 -20.88 6.23 -54.78
C SER A 736 -21.99 5.19 -54.66
N MET A 737 -21.67 3.97 -54.22
CA MET A 737 -22.65 2.88 -54.14
C MET A 737 -23.66 3.09 -53.00
N ALA A 738 -23.20 3.53 -51.83
CA ALA A 738 -24.07 3.67 -50.66
C ALA A 738 -24.80 5.02 -50.63
N TYR A 739 -24.16 6.08 -51.12
CA TYR A 739 -24.63 7.46 -50.93
C TYR A 739 -24.66 8.28 -52.23
N GLY A 740 -24.44 7.70 -53.40
CA GLY A 740 -24.53 8.40 -54.69
C GLY A 740 -23.52 9.54 -54.89
N GLY A 741 -22.50 9.65 -54.04
CA GLY A 741 -21.52 10.73 -54.01
C GLY A 741 -20.78 10.80 -52.67
N GLY A 742 -19.98 11.84 -52.48
CA GLY A 742 -19.16 12.05 -51.28
C GLY A 742 -19.79 12.95 -50.23
N PHE A 743 -18.97 13.47 -49.31
CA PHE A 743 -19.42 14.31 -48.19
C PHE A 743 -18.55 15.54 -48.02
N GLU A 744 -19.17 16.63 -47.60
CA GLU A 744 -18.48 17.83 -47.14
C GLU A 744 -18.91 18.11 -45.69
N LEU A 745 -17.96 18.04 -44.75
CA LEU A 745 -18.16 18.18 -43.31
C LEU A 745 -17.42 19.41 -42.81
N HIS A 746 -18.14 20.35 -42.20
CA HIS A 746 -17.60 21.54 -41.54
C HIS A 746 -17.81 21.41 -40.03
N THR A 747 -16.82 21.84 -39.24
CA THR A 747 -16.88 21.81 -37.77
C THR A 747 -16.38 23.11 -37.18
N TRP A 748 -16.93 23.50 -36.03
CA TRP A 748 -16.47 24.70 -35.31
C TRP A 748 -16.41 24.48 -33.79
N SER A 749 -15.44 25.15 -33.16
CA SER A 749 -15.38 25.33 -31.71
C SER A 749 -14.83 26.72 -31.36
N TYR A 750 -15.68 27.58 -30.82
CA TYR A 750 -15.31 28.95 -30.40
C TYR A 750 -14.60 29.01 -29.05
N LEU A 751 -14.39 27.86 -28.41
CA LEU A 751 -13.66 27.75 -27.15
C LEU A 751 -12.14 27.56 -27.39
N PRO A 752 -11.28 28.12 -26.53
CA PRO A 752 -9.85 27.83 -26.54
C PRO A 752 -9.55 26.33 -26.47
N HIS A 753 -8.53 25.89 -27.19
CA HIS A 753 -8.06 24.51 -27.11
C HIS A 753 -7.57 24.21 -25.68
N GLY A 754 -8.00 23.09 -25.09
CA GLY A 754 -7.70 22.79 -23.69
C GLY A 754 -8.44 23.68 -22.68
N SER A 755 -9.63 24.17 -23.04
CA SER A 755 -10.54 24.93 -22.14
C SER A 755 -10.95 24.15 -20.90
N GLY A 756 -10.95 22.82 -20.97
CA GLY A 756 -11.47 21.92 -19.94
C GLY A 756 -12.99 21.72 -20.00
N LEU A 757 -13.69 22.31 -20.98
CA LEU A 757 -15.17 22.29 -21.09
C LEU A 757 -15.71 21.16 -21.99
N GLY A 758 -14.94 20.08 -22.18
CA GLY A 758 -15.36 18.89 -22.95
C GLY A 758 -15.42 19.06 -24.46
N THR A 759 -14.72 20.05 -25.03
CA THR A 759 -14.84 20.45 -26.44
C THR A 759 -14.71 19.31 -27.44
N SER A 760 -13.72 18.42 -27.26
CA SER A 760 -13.42 17.35 -28.23
C SER A 760 -14.50 16.28 -28.26
N SER A 761 -14.93 15.79 -27.10
CA SER A 761 -15.96 14.75 -26.98
C SER A 761 -17.32 15.25 -27.42
N ILE A 762 -17.67 16.49 -27.09
CA ILE A 762 -18.92 17.13 -27.52
C ILE A 762 -18.92 17.32 -29.04
N LEU A 763 -17.79 17.75 -29.61
CA LEU A 763 -17.65 17.88 -31.06
C LEU A 763 -17.77 16.52 -31.75
N ALA A 764 -17.18 15.46 -31.21
CA ALA A 764 -17.37 14.11 -31.72
C ALA A 764 -18.85 13.70 -31.72
N GLY A 765 -19.60 14.03 -30.66
CA GLY A 765 -21.05 13.83 -30.60
C GLY A 765 -21.81 14.58 -31.70
N ALA A 766 -21.51 15.87 -31.92
CA ALA A 766 -22.11 16.67 -32.98
C ALA A 766 -21.81 16.08 -34.37
N VAL A 767 -20.55 15.72 -34.63
CA VAL A 767 -20.11 15.13 -35.90
C VAL A 767 -20.80 13.78 -36.14
N MET A 768 -20.83 12.89 -35.14
CA MET A 768 -21.49 11.59 -35.26
C MET A 768 -22.98 11.76 -35.55
N ALA A 769 -23.66 12.68 -34.85
CA ALA A 769 -25.08 12.95 -35.06
C ALA A 769 -25.40 13.40 -36.49
N VAL A 770 -24.64 14.37 -37.03
CA VAL A 770 -24.86 14.84 -38.41
C VAL A 770 -24.46 13.77 -39.44
N LEU A 771 -23.44 12.95 -39.16
CA LEU A 771 -23.03 11.84 -40.03
C LEU A 771 -24.07 10.74 -40.10
N TYR A 772 -24.73 10.40 -39.00
CA TYR A 772 -25.86 9.46 -39.04
C TYR A 772 -27.00 10.04 -39.88
N GLU A 773 -27.45 11.26 -39.61
CA GLU A 773 -28.59 11.86 -40.34
C GLU A 773 -28.31 12.03 -41.84
N VAL A 774 -27.10 12.47 -42.24
CA VAL A 774 -26.75 12.63 -43.66
C VAL A 774 -26.58 11.30 -44.41
N SER A 775 -26.26 10.22 -43.68
CA SER A 775 -26.17 8.87 -44.23
C SER A 775 -27.51 8.12 -44.19
N GLY A 776 -28.61 8.82 -43.88
CA GLY A 776 -29.95 8.23 -43.86
C GLY A 776 -30.20 7.40 -42.61
N ARG A 777 -29.64 7.80 -41.47
CA ARG A 777 -29.78 7.09 -40.20
C ARG A 777 -30.12 8.05 -39.07
N ALA A 778 -30.77 7.57 -38.02
CA ALA A 778 -31.09 8.33 -36.83
C ALA A 778 -30.49 7.66 -35.60
N VAL A 779 -30.10 8.46 -34.62
CA VAL A 779 -29.54 7.99 -33.37
C VAL A 779 -30.06 8.88 -32.24
N ASP A 780 -30.40 8.28 -31.11
CA ASP A 780 -30.80 9.02 -29.92
C ASP A 780 -29.58 9.52 -29.11
N ALA A 781 -29.80 10.40 -28.14
CA ALA A 781 -28.72 11.00 -27.35
C ALA A 781 -27.97 9.99 -26.46
N GLU A 782 -28.65 8.97 -25.92
CA GLU A 782 -28.00 7.92 -25.12
C GLU A 782 -27.11 7.04 -25.98
N SER A 783 -27.59 6.65 -27.17
CA SER A 783 -26.84 5.91 -28.18
C SER A 783 -25.63 6.72 -28.65
N LEU A 784 -25.77 8.05 -28.82
CA LEU A 784 -24.64 8.93 -29.16
C LEU A 784 -23.56 8.96 -28.07
N ILE A 785 -23.92 8.97 -26.77
CA ILE A 785 -22.94 8.92 -25.69
C ILE A 785 -22.05 7.68 -25.82
N HIS A 786 -22.65 6.51 -26.04
CA HIS A 786 -21.90 5.25 -26.19
C HIS A 786 -21.14 5.18 -27.52
N ALA A 787 -21.67 5.76 -28.61
CA ALA A 787 -20.98 5.83 -29.89
C ALA A 787 -19.72 6.71 -29.82
N VAL A 788 -19.78 7.82 -29.08
CA VAL A 788 -18.62 8.69 -28.85
C VAL A 788 -17.60 8.01 -27.93
N LEU A 789 -18.04 7.31 -26.88
CA LEU A 789 -17.14 6.50 -26.05
C LEU A 789 -16.36 5.49 -26.89
N TYR A 790 -17.04 4.78 -27.79
CA TYR A 790 -16.39 3.87 -28.73
C TYR A 790 -15.41 4.60 -29.66
N LEU A 791 -15.81 5.73 -30.24
CA LEU A 791 -14.98 6.52 -31.15
C LEU A 791 -13.69 7.03 -30.48
N GLU A 792 -13.75 7.51 -29.24
CA GLU A 792 -12.57 7.99 -28.50
C GLU A 792 -11.56 6.88 -28.21
N GLN A 793 -12.07 5.65 -28.02
CA GLN A 793 -11.22 4.48 -27.92
C GLN A 793 -10.53 4.16 -29.25
N VAL A 794 -11.25 4.25 -30.37
CA VAL A 794 -10.69 4.08 -31.73
C VAL A 794 -9.62 5.16 -32.01
N LEU A 795 -9.83 6.40 -31.53
CA LEU A 795 -8.87 7.50 -31.61
C LEU A 795 -7.64 7.32 -30.72
N THR A 796 -7.65 6.42 -29.74
CA THR A 796 -6.62 6.25 -28.70
C THR A 796 -6.44 7.45 -27.76
N THR A 797 -7.37 8.41 -27.76
CA THR A 797 -7.39 9.52 -26.80
C THR A 797 -7.89 9.07 -25.43
N GLY A 798 -8.83 8.13 -25.41
CA GLY A 798 -9.51 7.69 -24.20
C GLY A 798 -10.21 8.85 -23.47
N GLY A 799 -10.71 8.58 -22.27
CA GLY A 799 -11.43 9.56 -21.45
C GLY A 799 -12.57 8.93 -20.67
N GLY A 800 -13.19 9.73 -19.81
CA GLY A 800 -14.44 9.35 -19.15
C GLY A 800 -15.67 9.74 -19.97
N TRP A 801 -16.85 9.37 -19.49
CA TRP A 801 -18.12 9.61 -20.18
C TRP A 801 -18.81 10.94 -19.83
N GLN A 802 -18.23 11.75 -18.92
CA GLN A 802 -18.89 12.97 -18.45
C GLN A 802 -19.06 14.05 -19.53
N ASP A 803 -18.15 14.11 -20.51
CA ASP A 803 -18.14 15.17 -21.52
C ASP A 803 -19.32 15.01 -22.49
N GLN A 804 -19.56 13.77 -22.90
CA GLN A 804 -20.65 13.40 -23.80
C GLN A 804 -21.99 13.61 -23.11
N VAL A 805 -22.14 13.13 -21.87
CA VAL A 805 -23.35 13.39 -21.05
C VAL A 805 -23.56 14.89 -20.89
N GLY A 806 -22.49 15.63 -20.58
CA GLY A 806 -22.53 17.05 -20.29
C GLY A 806 -22.98 17.91 -21.46
N GLY A 807 -22.54 17.62 -22.68
CA GLY A 807 -22.86 18.42 -23.87
C GLY A 807 -24.03 17.91 -24.73
N LEU A 808 -24.41 16.63 -24.64
CA LEU A 808 -25.50 16.07 -25.45
C LEU A 808 -26.85 16.05 -24.72
N ILE A 809 -26.85 16.02 -23.38
CA ILE A 809 -28.07 16.07 -22.57
C ILE A 809 -28.26 17.51 -22.05
N PRO A 810 -29.48 18.09 -22.15
CA PRO A 810 -29.71 19.47 -21.73
C PRO A 810 -29.71 19.64 -20.21
N GLY A 811 -29.61 20.89 -19.76
CA GLY A 811 -29.85 21.31 -18.39
C GLY A 811 -28.87 20.72 -17.38
N VAL A 812 -29.39 20.53 -16.16
CA VAL A 812 -28.70 19.92 -15.02
C VAL A 812 -29.07 18.44 -14.97
N LYS A 813 -28.08 17.57 -14.90
CA LYS A 813 -28.28 16.11 -14.90
C LYS A 813 -27.21 15.40 -14.09
N ILE A 814 -27.51 14.15 -13.75
CA ILE A 814 -26.57 13.21 -13.15
C ILE A 814 -26.44 11.99 -14.06
N GLY A 815 -25.22 11.74 -14.54
CA GLY A 815 -24.87 10.50 -15.21
C GLY A 815 -24.39 9.46 -14.20
N ARG A 816 -24.67 8.18 -14.44
CA ARG A 816 -24.25 7.05 -13.60
C ARG A 816 -23.81 5.84 -14.41
N SER A 817 -22.89 5.05 -13.84
CA SER A 817 -22.53 3.72 -14.29
C SER A 817 -22.46 2.74 -13.12
N ALA A 818 -22.81 1.47 -13.38
CA ALA A 818 -22.59 0.38 -12.43
C ALA A 818 -21.17 -0.22 -12.59
N PRO A 819 -20.61 -0.85 -11.53
CA PRO A 819 -19.33 -1.56 -11.57
C PRO A 819 -19.38 -2.85 -12.40
N GLN A 820 -19.66 -2.74 -13.69
CA GLN A 820 -19.74 -3.89 -14.57
C GLN A 820 -19.40 -3.55 -16.02
N LEU A 821 -19.00 -4.59 -16.75
CA LEU A 821 -18.94 -4.58 -18.21
C LEU A 821 -20.13 -5.37 -18.79
N PRO A 822 -20.61 -5.02 -19.98
CA PRO A 822 -20.23 -3.84 -20.77
C PRO A 822 -20.63 -2.52 -20.12
N LEU A 823 -19.78 -1.50 -20.27
CA LEU A 823 -19.98 -0.18 -19.67
C LEU A 823 -21.23 0.48 -20.23
N ARG A 824 -22.22 0.72 -19.37
CA ARG A 824 -23.45 1.44 -19.70
C ARG A 824 -23.59 2.68 -18.85
N VAL A 825 -23.80 3.82 -19.51
CA VAL A 825 -24.09 5.10 -18.87
C VAL A 825 -25.61 5.29 -18.86
N ARG A 826 -26.15 5.68 -17.71
CA ARG A 826 -27.54 6.11 -17.54
C ARG A 826 -27.56 7.56 -17.10
N VAL A 827 -28.50 8.34 -17.61
CA VAL A 827 -28.57 9.77 -17.31
C VAL A 827 -29.96 10.11 -16.77
N ASP A 828 -29.99 10.77 -15.61
CA ASP A 828 -31.22 11.31 -15.05
C ASP A 828 -31.17 12.84 -15.10
N GLU A 829 -32.14 13.47 -15.76
CA GLU A 829 -32.35 14.91 -15.70
C GLU A 829 -32.80 15.32 -14.29
N ILE A 830 -32.16 16.34 -13.72
CA ILE A 830 -32.47 16.83 -12.38
C ILE A 830 -33.52 17.94 -12.50
N GLN A 831 -34.72 17.67 -11.98
CA GLN A 831 -35.78 18.66 -11.89
C GLN A 831 -35.41 19.73 -10.86
N LEU A 832 -35.40 21.00 -11.28
CA LEU A 832 -35.06 22.14 -10.45
C LEU A 832 -36.32 22.79 -9.86
N PRO A 833 -36.25 23.34 -8.64
CA PRO A 833 -37.34 24.16 -8.10
C PRO A 833 -37.65 25.37 -8.97
N GLU A 834 -38.89 25.86 -8.87
CA GLU A 834 -39.34 27.05 -9.59
C GLU A 834 -38.44 28.26 -9.29
N GLY A 835 -38.03 28.99 -10.34
CA GLY A 835 -37.13 30.15 -10.23
C GLY A 835 -35.66 29.83 -9.92
N PHE A 836 -35.31 28.58 -9.60
CA PHE A 836 -33.95 28.21 -9.24
C PHE A 836 -32.98 28.28 -10.43
N LEU A 837 -33.43 27.88 -11.63
CA LEU A 837 -32.67 28.04 -12.88
C LEU A 837 -32.21 29.50 -13.09
N GLN A 838 -33.11 30.45 -12.87
CA GLN A 838 -32.81 31.88 -13.01
C GLN A 838 -31.84 32.36 -11.93
N THR A 839 -31.92 31.79 -10.73
CA THR A 839 -30.96 32.05 -9.66
C THR A 839 -29.58 31.53 -10.08
N LEU A 840 -29.46 30.29 -10.57
CA LEU A 840 -28.19 29.75 -11.05
C LEU A 840 -27.56 30.62 -12.16
N ASN A 841 -28.34 31.04 -13.17
CA ASN A 841 -27.86 31.92 -14.24
C ASN A 841 -27.40 33.31 -13.73
N GLN A 842 -27.84 33.75 -12.56
CA GLN A 842 -27.40 35.02 -11.96
C GLN A 842 -26.12 34.89 -11.12
N HIS A 843 -25.74 33.66 -10.75
CA HIS A 843 -24.64 33.39 -9.81
C HIS A 843 -23.49 32.57 -10.41
N LEU A 844 -23.74 31.83 -11.49
CA LEU A 844 -22.74 30.99 -12.15
C LEU A 844 -21.94 31.83 -13.16
N LEU A 845 -20.61 31.80 -13.06
CA LEU A 845 -19.71 32.47 -13.99
C LEU A 845 -18.54 31.57 -14.38
N LEU A 846 -17.94 31.85 -15.53
CA LEU A 846 -16.70 31.23 -16.00
C LEU A 846 -15.55 32.24 -15.93
N VAL A 847 -14.38 31.81 -15.45
CA VAL A 847 -13.15 32.60 -15.42
C VAL A 847 -12.08 31.88 -16.21
N TYR A 848 -11.68 32.42 -17.35
CA TYR A 848 -10.57 31.89 -18.13
C TYR A 848 -9.25 32.32 -17.48
N THR A 849 -8.38 31.35 -17.20
CA THR A 849 -7.11 31.57 -16.47
C THR A 849 -5.98 32.15 -17.34
N GLY A 850 -6.20 32.33 -18.65
CA GLY A 850 -5.18 32.79 -19.59
C GLY A 850 -4.08 31.77 -19.91
N LYS A 851 -4.16 30.55 -19.36
CA LYS A 851 -3.23 29.44 -19.61
C LYS A 851 -3.98 28.19 -20.03
N THR A 852 -3.50 27.51 -21.07
CA THR A 852 -3.98 26.18 -21.46
C THR A 852 -2.93 25.14 -21.05
N ARG A 853 -3.37 23.96 -20.61
CA ARG A 853 -2.47 22.83 -20.30
C ARG A 853 -3.05 21.55 -20.87
N LEU A 854 -2.17 20.66 -21.36
CA LEU A 854 -2.57 19.31 -21.75
C LEU A 854 -2.92 18.45 -20.52
N ALA A 855 -4.14 17.94 -20.49
CA ALA A 855 -4.68 17.03 -19.47
C ALA A 855 -3.97 15.65 -19.41
N ARG A 856 -3.26 15.25 -20.46
CA ARG A 856 -2.80 13.87 -20.68
C ARG A 856 -1.93 13.30 -19.56
N ASN A 857 -1.06 14.12 -18.96
CA ASN A 857 -0.16 13.65 -17.91
C ASN A 857 -0.91 13.38 -16.60
N LEU A 858 -1.95 14.17 -16.29
CA LEU A 858 -2.74 14.00 -15.06
C LEU A 858 -3.56 12.70 -15.10
N LEU A 859 -4.12 12.34 -16.26
CA LEU A 859 -4.85 11.09 -16.43
C LEU A 859 -3.95 9.88 -16.12
N GLN A 860 -2.71 9.86 -16.60
CA GLN A 860 -1.79 8.75 -16.33
C GLN A 860 -1.52 8.55 -14.84
N ASP A 861 -1.37 9.65 -14.08
CA ASP A 861 -1.16 9.59 -12.64
C ASP A 861 -2.40 9.09 -11.89
N VAL A 862 -3.59 9.54 -12.28
CA VAL A 862 -4.88 9.04 -11.75
C VAL A 862 -4.99 7.53 -11.93
N LEU A 863 -4.74 7.05 -13.15
CA LEU A 863 -4.85 5.62 -13.48
C LEU A 863 -3.80 4.78 -12.76
N ARG A 864 -2.55 5.26 -12.70
CA ARG A 864 -1.48 4.59 -11.95
C ARG A 864 -1.84 4.45 -10.47
N ASN A 865 -2.30 5.53 -9.85
CA ASN A 865 -2.65 5.50 -8.43
C ASN A 865 -3.88 4.62 -8.15
N TRP A 866 -4.86 4.59 -9.08
CA TRP A 866 -6.00 3.68 -9.01
C TRP A 866 -5.57 2.22 -9.09
N TYR A 867 -4.74 1.83 -10.07
CA TYR A 867 -4.30 0.43 -10.19
C TYR A 867 -3.38 -0.01 -9.06
N ALA A 868 -2.56 0.91 -8.54
CA ALA A 868 -1.79 0.71 -7.32
C ALA A 868 -2.68 0.56 -6.07
N ARG A 869 -3.99 0.83 -6.16
CA ARG A 869 -4.95 0.82 -5.05
C ARG A 869 -4.45 1.60 -3.84
N LEU A 870 -3.93 2.81 -4.07
CA LEU A 870 -3.53 3.68 -2.98
C LEU A 870 -4.77 3.96 -2.09
N PRO A 871 -4.68 3.79 -0.76
CA PRO A 871 -5.84 3.88 0.14
C PRO A 871 -6.62 5.20 -0.04
N ASP A 872 -5.92 6.33 -0.06
CA ASP A 872 -6.53 7.66 -0.24
C ASP A 872 -7.32 7.77 -1.55
N ILE A 873 -6.84 7.14 -2.63
CA ILE A 873 -7.50 7.19 -3.94
C ILE A 873 -8.75 6.33 -3.96
N VAL A 874 -8.68 5.11 -3.43
CA VAL A 874 -9.84 4.21 -3.35
C VAL A 874 -10.94 4.86 -2.51
N GLN A 875 -10.61 5.35 -1.32
CA GLN A 875 -11.55 6.06 -0.44
C GLN A 875 -12.11 7.33 -1.09
N ASN A 876 -11.28 8.08 -1.82
CA ASN A 876 -11.71 9.29 -2.50
C ASN A 876 -12.65 9.02 -3.68
N THR A 877 -12.52 7.87 -4.37
CA THR A 877 -13.47 7.44 -5.41
C THR A 877 -14.87 7.21 -4.82
N ASP A 878 -14.99 6.53 -3.68
CA ASP A 878 -16.27 6.43 -2.94
C ASP A 878 -16.80 7.82 -2.58
N ALA A 879 -15.92 8.68 -2.08
CA ALA A 879 -16.30 10.03 -1.69
C ALA A 879 -16.76 10.90 -2.87
N LEU A 880 -16.21 10.72 -4.07
CA LEU A 880 -16.61 11.42 -5.29
C LEU A 880 -18.04 11.07 -5.67
N VAL A 881 -18.39 9.78 -5.70
CA VAL A 881 -19.73 9.29 -6.02
C VAL A 881 -20.74 9.80 -4.99
N ASN A 882 -20.43 9.67 -3.69
CA ASN A 882 -21.29 10.17 -2.62
C ASN A 882 -21.50 11.69 -2.69
N ASN A 883 -20.46 12.45 -3.02
CA ASN A 883 -20.57 13.90 -3.18
C ASN A 883 -21.39 14.28 -4.44
N ALA A 884 -21.35 13.48 -5.50
CA ALA A 884 -22.19 13.66 -6.69
C ALA A 884 -23.69 13.47 -6.35
N GLU A 885 -24.04 12.44 -5.57
CA GLU A 885 -25.43 12.25 -5.13
C GLU A 885 -25.92 13.39 -4.22
N LEU A 886 -25.08 13.82 -3.27
CA LEU A 886 -25.39 14.98 -2.43
C LEU A 886 -25.56 16.26 -3.24
N CYS A 887 -24.72 16.45 -4.27
CA CYS A 887 -24.82 17.57 -5.19
C CYS A 887 -26.12 17.53 -6.00
N ALA A 888 -26.53 16.35 -6.48
CA ALA A 888 -27.80 16.18 -7.18
C ALA A 888 -28.98 16.56 -6.26
N GLU A 889 -28.93 16.18 -4.98
CA GLU A 889 -29.95 16.56 -4.01
C GLU A 889 -29.96 18.07 -3.71
N ALA A 890 -28.79 18.71 -3.68
CA ALA A 890 -28.68 20.15 -3.53
C ALA A 890 -29.33 20.91 -4.70
N PHE A 891 -29.23 20.39 -5.93
CA PHE A 891 -29.97 20.91 -7.08
C PHE A 891 -31.48 20.71 -6.95
N ARG A 892 -31.95 19.52 -6.55
CA ARG A 892 -33.39 19.22 -6.37
C ARG A 892 -34.04 20.10 -5.31
N THR A 893 -33.30 20.45 -4.26
CA THR A 893 -33.80 21.27 -3.14
C THR A 893 -33.57 22.77 -3.32
N GLY A 894 -32.83 23.19 -4.36
CA GLY A 894 -32.51 24.61 -4.60
C GLY A 894 -31.54 25.21 -3.57
N ASN A 895 -30.68 24.40 -2.95
CA ASN A 895 -29.80 24.83 -1.87
C ASN A 895 -28.44 25.34 -2.40
N MET A 896 -28.34 26.65 -2.63
CA MET A 896 -27.10 27.30 -3.12
C MET A 896 -25.88 27.08 -2.23
N LEU A 897 -26.06 27.12 -0.90
CA LEU A 897 -24.95 26.95 0.04
C LEU A 897 -24.39 25.53 -0.04
N LEU A 898 -25.28 24.53 -0.04
CA LEU A 898 -24.89 23.13 -0.17
C LEU A 898 -24.22 22.85 -1.52
N LEU A 899 -24.71 23.44 -2.62
CA LEU A 899 -24.05 23.36 -3.93
C LEU A 899 -22.61 23.90 -3.87
N GLY A 900 -22.40 25.05 -3.23
CA GLY A 900 -21.06 25.59 -3.01
C GLY A 900 -20.16 24.66 -2.19
N CYS A 901 -20.69 24.07 -1.11
CA CYS A 901 -19.98 23.09 -0.30
C CYS A 901 -19.61 21.84 -1.12
N CYS A 902 -20.54 21.29 -1.91
CA CYS A 902 -20.28 20.15 -2.80
C CYS A 902 -19.20 20.47 -3.83
N LEU A 903 -19.24 21.67 -4.42
CA LEU A 903 -18.27 22.12 -5.42
C LEU A 903 -16.86 22.27 -4.83
N ASN A 904 -16.73 22.89 -3.65
CA ASN A 904 -15.44 23.01 -2.95
C ASN A 904 -14.91 21.64 -2.52
N LYS A 905 -15.79 20.76 -2.00
CA LYS A 905 -15.43 19.38 -1.67
C LYS A 905 -14.95 18.64 -2.91
N TYR A 906 -15.65 18.77 -4.03
CA TYR A 906 -15.26 18.19 -5.30
C TYR A 906 -13.88 18.69 -5.76
N TRP A 907 -13.58 19.98 -5.60
CA TRP A 907 -12.25 20.50 -5.91
C TRP A 907 -11.14 19.84 -5.07
N CYS A 908 -11.37 19.65 -3.77
CA CYS A 908 -10.44 18.91 -2.90
C CYS A 908 -10.29 17.44 -3.34
N GLN A 909 -11.39 16.77 -3.67
CA GLN A 909 -11.38 15.39 -4.15
C GLN A 909 -10.64 15.26 -5.49
N LYS A 910 -10.79 16.23 -6.38
CA LYS A 910 -10.09 16.30 -7.66
C LYS A 910 -8.58 16.47 -7.50
N LYS A 911 -8.15 17.26 -6.52
CA LYS A 911 -6.73 17.40 -6.14
C LYS A 911 -6.14 16.10 -5.60
N CYS A 912 -6.92 15.33 -4.84
CA CYS A 912 -6.53 14.00 -4.37
C CYS A 912 -6.33 13.04 -5.56
N MET A 913 -7.27 12.99 -6.51
CA MET A 913 -7.14 12.12 -7.69
C MET A 913 -5.95 12.50 -8.57
N ALA A 914 -5.79 13.78 -8.85
CA ALA A 914 -4.82 14.31 -9.81
C ALA A 914 -3.87 15.33 -9.15
N PRO A 915 -2.81 14.87 -8.45
CA PRO A 915 -1.78 15.76 -7.93
C PRO A 915 -1.19 16.63 -9.05
N GLY A 916 -1.14 17.95 -8.84
CA GLY A 916 -0.63 18.91 -9.84
C GLY A 916 -1.70 19.54 -10.74
N CYS A 917 -2.99 19.28 -10.50
CA CYS A 917 -4.10 19.97 -11.16
C CYS A 917 -4.31 21.44 -10.70
N GLU A 918 -3.69 21.86 -9.60
CA GLU A 918 -3.73 23.24 -9.06
C GLU A 918 -2.35 23.92 -9.15
N PRO A 919 -1.94 24.48 -10.30
CA PRO A 919 -0.74 25.30 -10.40
C PRO A 919 -0.85 26.56 -9.53
N LEU A 920 0.29 27.14 -9.15
CA LEU A 920 0.35 28.37 -8.32
C LEU A 920 -0.51 29.52 -8.86
N THR A 921 -0.58 29.72 -10.19
CA THR A 921 -1.46 30.75 -10.78
C THR A 921 -2.93 30.47 -10.52
N VAL A 922 -3.38 29.22 -10.66
CA VAL A 922 -4.76 28.82 -10.39
C VAL A 922 -5.07 28.98 -8.91
N ARG A 923 -4.16 28.54 -8.03
CA ARG A 923 -4.29 28.73 -6.58
C ARG A 923 -4.53 30.20 -6.22
N ARG A 924 -3.72 31.12 -6.76
CA ARG A 924 -3.87 32.56 -6.52
C ARG A 924 -5.22 33.12 -6.98
N ILE A 925 -5.71 32.69 -8.16
CA ILE A 925 -7.03 33.09 -8.65
C ILE A 925 -8.09 32.62 -7.64
N MET A 926 -8.04 31.35 -7.25
CA MET A 926 -9.01 30.76 -6.34
C MET A 926 -8.98 31.42 -4.95
N ASP A 927 -7.81 31.66 -4.36
CA ASP A 927 -7.67 32.36 -3.08
C ASP A 927 -8.23 33.80 -3.16
N THR A 928 -8.06 34.48 -4.30
CA THR A 928 -8.58 35.84 -4.53
C THR A 928 -10.12 35.86 -4.62
N LEU A 929 -10.71 34.82 -5.21
CA LEU A 929 -12.16 34.73 -5.42
C LEU A 929 -12.91 34.10 -4.23
N GLU A 930 -12.23 33.30 -3.39
CA GLU A 930 -12.81 32.55 -2.26
C GLU A 930 -13.78 33.37 -1.39
N PRO A 931 -13.49 34.63 -1.00
CA PRO A 931 -14.40 35.41 -0.17
C PRO A 931 -15.75 35.71 -0.84
N LEU A 932 -15.78 35.76 -2.18
CA LEU A 932 -16.93 36.20 -2.98
C LEU A 932 -17.79 35.04 -3.51
N VAL A 933 -17.37 33.80 -3.33
CA VAL A 933 -18.01 32.62 -3.93
C VAL A 933 -18.49 31.63 -2.86
N TYR A 934 -19.62 30.97 -3.11
CA TYR A 934 -20.05 29.79 -2.36
C TYR A 934 -19.13 28.60 -2.65
N GLY A 935 -18.68 28.45 -3.90
CA GLY A 935 -17.69 27.46 -4.27
C GLY A 935 -17.10 27.67 -5.66
N GLN A 936 -16.01 26.97 -5.94
CA GLN A 936 -15.22 27.13 -7.15
C GLN A 936 -14.45 25.85 -7.50
N SER A 937 -14.30 25.57 -8.80
CA SER A 937 -13.52 24.43 -9.30
C SER A 937 -13.02 24.71 -10.71
N LEU A 938 -11.90 24.07 -11.08
CA LEU A 938 -11.35 24.14 -12.42
C LEU A 938 -12.03 23.09 -13.33
N ALA A 939 -12.31 23.45 -14.58
CA ALA A 939 -12.89 22.56 -15.58
C ALA A 939 -11.88 21.50 -16.08
N GLY A 940 -12.40 20.37 -16.57
CA GLY A 940 -11.60 19.28 -17.16
C GLY A 940 -10.63 18.63 -16.15
N ALA A 941 -9.49 18.12 -16.59
CA ALA A 941 -8.52 17.47 -15.68
C ALA A 941 -7.79 18.45 -14.73
N GLY A 942 -7.82 19.75 -15.03
CA GLY A 942 -7.13 20.82 -14.30
C GLY A 942 -5.81 21.28 -14.94
N GLY A 943 -5.05 22.11 -14.23
CA GLY A 943 -3.76 22.65 -14.69
C GLY A 943 -3.81 23.93 -15.54
N GLY A 944 -5.00 24.39 -15.91
CA GLY A 944 -5.27 25.59 -16.74
C GLY A 944 -6.70 25.56 -17.29
N GLY A 945 -7.03 26.44 -18.22
CA GLY A 945 -8.35 26.51 -18.85
C GLY A 945 -9.32 27.41 -18.09
N PHE A 946 -10.59 27.00 -18.01
CA PHE A 946 -11.63 27.73 -17.28
C PHE A 946 -11.80 27.24 -15.85
N LEU A 947 -12.02 28.19 -14.93
CA LEU A 947 -12.61 27.99 -13.63
C LEU A 947 -14.11 28.30 -13.74
N TYR A 948 -14.97 27.55 -13.06
CA TYR A 948 -16.37 27.94 -12.85
C TYR A 948 -16.59 28.20 -11.37
N ILE A 949 -17.36 29.24 -11.11
CA ILE A 949 -17.57 29.79 -9.77
C ILE A 949 -19.05 30.04 -9.54
N LEU A 950 -19.47 29.85 -8.28
CA LEU A 950 -20.80 30.15 -7.82
C LEU A 950 -20.73 31.35 -6.88
N THR A 951 -21.09 32.55 -7.34
CA THR A 951 -20.95 33.79 -6.57
C THR A 951 -21.95 33.87 -5.41
N LYS A 952 -21.60 34.59 -4.34
CA LYS A 952 -22.51 34.84 -3.20
C LYS A 952 -23.60 35.84 -3.55
N GLU A 953 -23.24 36.87 -4.32
CA GLU A 953 -24.14 37.90 -4.81
C GLU A 953 -24.45 37.71 -6.31
N LYS A 954 -25.55 38.31 -6.76
CA LYS A 954 -26.03 38.20 -8.15
C LYS A 954 -25.20 39.08 -9.10
N ARG A 955 -25.01 38.62 -10.34
CA ARG A 955 -24.50 39.40 -11.49
C ARG A 955 -23.17 40.11 -11.22
N GLN A 956 -22.21 39.40 -10.59
CA GLN A 956 -20.94 40.00 -10.18
C GLN A 956 -19.84 40.03 -11.26
N ARG A 957 -20.12 39.69 -12.52
CA ARG A 957 -19.11 39.62 -13.61
C ARG A 957 -18.13 40.79 -13.61
N ASN A 958 -18.63 42.02 -13.64
CA ASN A 958 -17.81 43.23 -13.69
C ASN A 958 -16.97 43.46 -12.41
N VAL A 959 -17.49 43.04 -11.26
CA VAL A 959 -16.78 43.15 -9.97
C VAL A 959 -15.58 42.21 -9.97
N LEU A 960 -15.80 40.95 -10.37
CA LEU A 960 -14.74 39.95 -10.42
C LEU A 960 -13.70 40.27 -11.49
N GLN A 961 -14.14 40.75 -12.67
CA GLN A 961 -13.22 41.17 -13.74
C GLN A 961 -12.25 42.25 -13.22
N ARG A 962 -12.76 43.31 -12.59
CA ARG A 962 -11.92 44.38 -12.02
C ARG A 962 -11.03 43.89 -10.89
N LEU A 963 -11.51 42.97 -10.04
CA LEU A 963 -10.72 42.40 -8.96
C LEU A 963 -9.50 41.64 -9.52
N LEU A 964 -9.71 40.82 -10.55
CA LEU A 964 -8.65 40.05 -11.20
C LEU A 964 -7.66 40.96 -11.95
N GLU A 965 -8.14 41.98 -12.66
CA GLU A 965 -7.31 42.98 -13.34
C GLU A 965 -6.42 43.78 -12.38
N ASN A 966 -6.95 44.13 -11.20
CA ASN A 966 -6.22 44.87 -10.18
C ASN A 966 -5.26 43.99 -9.34
N THR A 967 -5.31 42.66 -9.52
CA THR A 967 -4.46 41.73 -8.80
C THR A 967 -3.22 41.41 -9.64
N HIS A 968 -2.04 41.80 -9.14
CA HIS A 968 -0.78 41.63 -9.85
C HIS A 968 -0.53 40.18 -10.29
N GLY A 969 -0.31 39.98 -11.60
CA GLY A 969 -0.04 38.69 -12.22
C GLY A 969 -1.29 37.92 -12.70
N LEU A 970 -2.49 38.49 -12.57
CA LEU A 970 -3.77 37.92 -13.03
C LEU A 970 -4.43 38.74 -14.16
N GLU A 971 -3.71 39.68 -14.76
CA GLU A 971 -4.23 40.65 -15.76
C GLU A 971 -4.73 40.00 -17.06
N ARG A 972 -4.35 38.74 -17.30
CA ARG A 972 -4.75 37.96 -18.48
C ARG A 972 -6.02 37.14 -18.26
N CYS A 973 -6.65 37.22 -17.09
CA CYS A 973 -7.88 36.51 -16.81
C CYS A 973 -9.09 37.23 -17.41
N SER A 974 -10.06 36.47 -17.91
CA SER A 974 -11.32 37.01 -18.42
C SER A 974 -12.52 36.32 -17.79
N VAL A 975 -13.56 37.09 -17.46
CA VAL A 975 -14.81 36.59 -16.88
C VAL A 975 -15.91 36.59 -17.93
N HIS A 976 -16.55 35.43 -18.09
CA HIS A 976 -17.57 35.12 -19.09
C HIS A 976 -18.91 34.83 -18.43
N ASP A 977 -19.98 35.24 -19.09
CA ASP A 977 -21.34 34.94 -18.64
C ASP A 977 -21.71 33.50 -19.02
N VAL A 978 -22.48 32.86 -18.15
CA VAL A 978 -22.86 31.46 -18.26
C VAL A 978 -24.36 31.34 -18.10
N GLU A 979 -25.02 30.68 -19.04
CA GLU A 979 -26.44 30.35 -18.94
C GLU A 979 -26.64 28.85 -19.09
N ILE A 980 -27.45 28.26 -18.23
CA ILE A 980 -27.79 26.84 -18.31
C ILE A 980 -28.68 26.61 -19.54
N ASP A 981 -28.24 25.75 -20.46
CA ASP A 981 -28.95 25.44 -21.68
C ASP A 981 -29.94 24.28 -21.48
N THR A 982 -31.23 24.57 -21.46
CA THR A 982 -32.30 23.57 -21.31
C THR A 982 -32.83 23.06 -22.65
N ARG A 983 -32.35 23.59 -23.77
CA ARG A 983 -32.78 23.17 -25.10
C ARG A 983 -32.23 21.79 -25.43
N LYS A 984 -33.12 20.87 -25.83
CA LYS A 984 -32.73 19.52 -26.25
C LYS A 984 -31.71 19.56 -27.40
N PHE A 985 -30.85 18.55 -27.44
CA PHE A 985 -29.98 18.33 -28.59
C PHE A 985 -30.83 18.00 -29.81
N THR A 986 -30.57 18.67 -30.93
CA THR A 986 -31.34 18.53 -32.17
C THR A 986 -30.42 18.54 -33.37
N VAL A 987 -30.77 17.71 -34.37
CA VAL A 987 -30.18 17.73 -35.70
C VAL A 987 -31.24 18.24 -36.67
N TRP A 988 -30.90 19.21 -37.52
CA TRP A 988 -31.85 19.81 -38.46
C TRP A 988 -31.25 19.95 -39.85
N ARG A 989 -32.11 20.06 -40.86
CA ARG A 989 -31.72 20.27 -42.27
C ARG A 989 -31.95 21.74 -42.62
N GLU A 990 -31.07 22.35 -43.41
CA GLU A 990 -31.36 23.66 -44.01
C GLU A 990 -32.50 23.50 -45.03
N GLU A 991 -33.56 24.31 -44.88
CA GLU A 991 -34.61 24.41 -45.89
C GLU A 991 -34.01 25.01 -47.16
N GLY A 992 -34.12 24.29 -48.28
CA GLY A 992 -33.63 24.78 -49.56
C GLY A 992 -34.31 26.09 -49.91
N SER A 993 -33.53 27.15 -50.11
CA SER A 993 -34.02 28.32 -50.84
C SER A 993 -34.36 27.84 -52.26
N ASP A 994 -35.65 27.65 -52.54
CA ASP A 994 -36.17 27.63 -53.90
C ASP A 994 -35.84 29.00 -54.51
N THR A 995 -34.66 29.13 -55.11
CA THR A 995 -34.45 30.11 -56.17
C THR A 995 -35.19 29.61 -57.39
N GLY A 996 -36.52 29.75 -57.36
CA GLY A 996 -37.37 29.72 -58.53
C GLY A 996 -36.94 30.84 -59.46
N ASN A 997 -36.05 30.50 -60.39
CA ASN A 997 -35.67 31.38 -61.48
C ASN A 997 -36.84 31.40 -62.47
N ASN A 998 -37.78 32.33 -62.28
CA ASN A 998 -38.64 32.81 -63.35
C ASN A 998 -37.76 33.69 -64.26
N GLY A 999 -37.36 33.13 -65.40
CA GLY A 999 -36.63 33.79 -66.48
C GLY A 999 -36.55 32.90 -67.69
#